data_AF-A0A959BSX5-F1
#
_entry.id   AF-A0A959BSX5-F1
#
_cell.length_a   1.000
_cell.length_b   1.000
_cell.length_c   1.000
_cell.angle_alpha   90.00
_cell.angle_beta   90.00
_cell.angle_gamma   90.00
#
_symmetry.space_group_name_H-M   'P 1'
#
loop_
_entity.id
_entity.type
_entity.pdbx_description
1 polymer ?
#
loop_
_entity_poly.entity_id
_entity_poly.type
_entity_poly.pdbx_seq_one_letter_code
_entity_poly.pdbx_strand_id
1 'polypeptide(L)'
;MKKQLLLFLLSFLCLEAIYSQTYYVDANVVGGVGDGSSWANAFPFLQDALDVACMNASTAEIWVAKGTYYPDEGTGQTDDDRNSTFELCDGVAIYGGFSGAGTETMLSDRDFETNVTILSGDLRQDDGNFPNGNNAYTVVTGSNTDATAILDGFTITAGNANGQSGDGLDRHGGGMYNSNGAPTVANCIFTNNSADNGGGGGMYNSNSSPMVSGCTFFDNVATNGGGGGMFNINSAPMVTNCVFSENITNVSGGGMANASSPNAVIINCIFSGNAANGGGGGMANLESSPMLIQLDANGAASFDVSLLDGGSTGCPPLSFTVNGQSSLDFTCADVGSLGVTLTVTDVFSENSTCAATISVEDNVAPEALCQDVTVQLGASVSASLTATQVDNGSNDACGIGSLSLDETDFDCDDVGTNTVTLTVTDVNGNFSTCTATVTVEDNVAPDAECDDIDVRLDEDGEASIDISDIDDGSEDACGIANLSLNRRNFDCSDVGEKTVRLTVTDVNGNSSTCTATVTVEDQDDPEAVCRDITIQLGPDGTASISPGDVDDGSSDACGIDSRELSQEDFTCADVGPNVVTLNVSDESGNERRCLATVTVEGITLPPILYVDDNAAPGGDGSSWTNAFQDLQDALDLACGGCAGTAEIWVADGLYIPSRSYDFNNDGEEQGREASFQLCNGVAIYGGFEGQPGTEGDFSSRNLSLYVSTLSGDRDQDDGPVLENRGPATPNDNAYHVVSGSNTNATAILDGFTVTAGNARGTGLNEAGGGMLNFNGSPSLANLVFAGNTADGSGGGMANFGSSPSLLNCIFSGSCNGWPLWWTRA
;
A
#
# COMPACT_ATOMS: atom_id res chain seq x y z
N MET A 1 -23.94 -22.37 -39.25
CA MET A 1 -24.06 -23.80 -39.64
C MET A 1 -23.25 -24.60 -38.64
N LYS A 2 -23.89 -25.59 -37.99
CA LYS A 2 -23.32 -26.62 -37.07
C LYS A 2 -22.77 -26.18 -35.69
N LYS A 3 -23.61 -26.44 -34.67
CA LYS A 3 -23.23 -26.86 -33.32
C LYS A 3 -22.29 -28.06 -33.40
N GLN A 4 -21.14 -28.00 -32.73
CA GLN A 4 -20.40 -29.20 -32.29
C GLN A 4 -20.04 -29.01 -30.82
N LEU A 5 -20.56 -29.96 -30.05
CA LEU A 5 -20.50 -30.15 -28.61
C LEU A 5 -19.07 -30.61 -28.26
N LEU A 6 -18.28 -29.76 -27.61
CA LEU A 6 -17.03 -30.17 -26.97
C LEU A 6 -17.35 -30.52 -25.52
N LEU A 7 -17.64 -31.81 -25.29
CA LEU A 7 -17.82 -32.40 -23.98
C LEU A 7 -16.43 -32.54 -23.36
N PHE A 8 -16.00 -31.58 -22.54
CA PHE A 8 -14.85 -31.74 -21.66
C PHE A 8 -15.22 -32.76 -20.60
N LEU A 9 -14.59 -33.93 -20.67
CA LEU A 9 -14.65 -34.95 -19.63
C LEU A 9 -13.86 -34.38 -18.44
N LEU A 10 -14.56 -33.76 -17.49
CA LEU A 10 -14.02 -33.58 -16.13
C LEU A 10 -13.87 -34.99 -15.55
N SER A 11 -12.65 -35.55 -15.62
CA SER A 11 -12.25 -36.61 -14.70
C SER A 11 -12.11 -35.97 -13.33
N PHE A 12 -13.22 -35.90 -12.61
CA PHE A 12 -13.18 -35.88 -11.15
C PHE A 12 -12.46 -37.17 -10.75
N LEU A 13 -11.15 -37.08 -10.51
CA LEU A 13 -10.53 -37.90 -9.47
C LEU A 13 -11.10 -37.36 -8.15
N CYS A 14 -12.35 -37.72 -7.89
CA CYS A 14 -12.84 -37.77 -6.53
C CYS A 14 -12.00 -38.87 -5.89
N LEU A 15 -11.08 -38.46 -5.03
CA LEU A 15 -10.49 -39.33 -4.06
C LEU A 15 -11.67 -39.80 -3.20
N GLU A 16 -12.35 -40.86 -3.62
CA GLU A 16 -13.37 -41.49 -2.79
C GLU A 16 -12.61 -42.00 -1.57
N ALA A 17 -12.79 -41.32 -0.44
CA ALA A 17 -12.60 -41.94 0.84
C ALA A 17 -13.41 -43.24 0.79
N ILE A 18 -12.73 -44.38 0.83
CA ILE A 18 -13.37 -45.68 0.89
C ILE A 18 -14.11 -45.71 2.23
N TYR A 19 -15.38 -45.33 2.22
CA TYR A 19 -16.24 -45.50 3.40
C TYR A 19 -16.42 -47.01 3.59
N SER A 20 -15.95 -47.54 4.72
CA SER A 20 -16.27 -48.90 5.13
C SER A 20 -17.79 -49.02 5.28
N GLN A 21 -18.40 -49.99 4.60
CA GLN A 21 -19.85 -50.21 4.68
C GLN A 21 -20.19 -50.86 6.02
N THR A 22 -21.03 -50.22 6.82
CA THR A 22 -21.50 -50.79 8.11
C THR A 22 -22.81 -51.56 7.93
N TYR A 23 -22.88 -52.76 8.51
CA TYR A 23 -24.06 -53.59 8.65
C TYR A 23 -24.41 -53.78 10.13
N TYR A 24 -25.70 -53.70 10.46
CA TYR A 24 -26.18 -53.81 11.84
C TYR A 24 -26.87 -55.16 12.07
N VAL A 25 -26.62 -55.80 13.22
CA VAL A 25 -27.17 -57.11 13.61
C VAL A 25 -27.79 -57.02 15.00
N ASP A 26 -29.05 -57.43 15.13
CA ASP A 26 -29.76 -57.48 16.42
C ASP A 26 -30.75 -58.64 16.45
N ALA A 27 -30.45 -59.66 17.26
CA ALA A 27 -31.32 -60.84 17.46
C ALA A 27 -32.72 -60.48 18.02
N ASN A 28 -32.87 -59.29 18.62
CA ASN A 28 -34.13 -58.82 19.19
C ASN A 28 -34.87 -57.83 18.27
N VAL A 29 -34.40 -57.59 17.04
CA VAL A 29 -35.03 -56.65 16.12
C VAL A 29 -36.48 -57.07 15.84
N VAL A 30 -37.42 -56.13 16.01
CA VAL A 30 -38.85 -56.36 15.76
C VAL A 30 -39.35 -55.40 14.69
N GLY A 31 -39.63 -55.92 13.50
CA GLY A 31 -39.98 -55.12 12.32
C GLY A 31 -38.74 -54.65 11.55
N GLY A 32 -38.93 -53.80 10.53
CA GLY A 32 -37.86 -53.43 9.60
C GLY A 32 -37.77 -54.34 8.37
N VAL A 33 -36.89 -54.00 7.42
CA VAL A 33 -36.69 -54.78 6.19
C VAL A 33 -35.65 -55.90 6.34
N GLY A 34 -34.84 -55.88 7.40
CA GLY A 34 -33.83 -56.91 7.70
C GLY A 34 -32.66 -56.93 6.72
N ASP A 35 -32.22 -55.77 6.23
CA ASP A 35 -31.13 -55.61 5.27
C ASP A 35 -29.82 -55.12 5.91
N GLY A 36 -29.80 -54.95 7.24
CA GLY A 36 -28.64 -54.49 8.00
C GLY A 36 -28.30 -53.02 7.79
N SER A 37 -29.16 -52.20 7.18
CA SER A 37 -28.82 -50.81 6.85
C SER A 37 -28.79 -49.85 8.05
N SER A 38 -29.37 -50.25 9.19
CA SER A 38 -29.48 -49.48 10.44
C SER A 38 -29.94 -50.41 11.57
N TRP A 39 -29.82 -50.00 12.83
CA TRP A 39 -30.39 -50.74 13.97
C TRP A 39 -31.89 -51.09 13.80
N ALA A 40 -32.68 -50.21 13.18
CA ALA A 40 -34.11 -50.46 12.92
C ALA A 40 -34.38 -51.47 11.79
N ASN A 41 -33.40 -51.71 10.92
CA ASN A 41 -33.45 -52.68 9.83
C ASN A 41 -32.37 -53.76 9.98
N ALA A 42 -31.89 -53.99 11.21
CA ALA A 42 -30.78 -54.89 11.47
C ALA A 42 -31.07 -56.31 10.96
N PHE A 43 -30.01 -57.04 10.59
CA PHE A 43 -30.13 -58.48 10.36
C PHE A 43 -30.49 -59.16 11.69
N PRO A 44 -31.48 -60.06 11.72
CA PRO A 44 -31.81 -60.83 12.93
C PRO A 44 -30.76 -61.90 13.22
N PHE A 45 -30.07 -62.39 12.19
CA PHE A 45 -29.07 -63.46 12.29
C PHE A 45 -27.70 -62.96 11.83
N LEU A 46 -26.67 -63.21 12.62
CA LEU A 46 -25.30 -62.80 12.29
C LEU A 46 -24.79 -63.48 11.00
N GLN A 47 -25.22 -64.71 10.75
CA GLN A 47 -24.81 -65.46 9.55
C GLN A 47 -25.26 -64.76 8.26
N ASP A 48 -26.46 -64.17 8.23
CA ASP A 48 -26.94 -63.42 7.06
C ASP A 48 -26.08 -62.17 6.80
N ALA A 49 -25.65 -61.48 7.86
CA ALA A 49 -24.79 -60.30 7.74
C ALA A 49 -23.38 -60.67 7.24
N LEU A 50 -22.83 -61.79 7.74
CA LEU A 50 -21.57 -62.35 7.29
C LEU A 50 -21.62 -62.74 5.81
N ASP A 51 -22.67 -63.47 5.38
CA ASP A 51 -22.85 -63.87 3.99
C ASP A 51 -22.90 -62.65 3.06
N VAL A 52 -23.57 -61.58 3.46
CA VAL A 52 -23.64 -60.33 2.69
C VAL A 52 -22.30 -59.59 2.68
N ALA A 53 -21.65 -59.45 3.84
CA ALA A 53 -20.38 -58.71 3.95
C ALA A 53 -19.27 -59.41 3.17
N CYS A 54 -19.10 -60.72 3.32
CA CYS A 54 -18.04 -61.50 2.68
C CYS A 54 -18.17 -61.59 1.15
N MET A 55 -19.37 -61.39 0.58
CA MET A 55 -19.58 -61.37 -0.87
C MET A 55 -19.18 -60.04 -1.54
N ASN A 56 -19.06 -58.95 -0.78
CA ASN A 56 -18.73 -57.63 -1.30
C ASN A 56 -17.22 -57.39 -1.20
N ALA A 57 -16.55 -57.09 -2.32
CA ALA A 57 -15.09 -56.95 -2.41
C ALA A 57 -14.51 -55.65 -1.80
N SER A 58 -15.17 -55.11 -0.76
CA SER A 58 -14.81 -53.87 -0.06
C SER A 58 -14.65 -54.12 1.43
N THR A 59 -13.88 -53.27 2.12
CA THR A 59 -13.85 -53.27 3.58
C THR A 59 -15.24 -53.01 4.16
N ALA A 60 -15.70 -53.84 5.10
CA ALA A 60 -17.00 -53.72 5.74
C ALA A 60 -16.91 -53.92 7.26
N GLU A 61 -17.84 -53.31 7.99
CA GLU A 61 -18.00 -53.49 9.43
C GLU A 61 -19.37 -54.12 9.73
N ILE A 62 -19.42 -55.04 10.68
CA ILE A 62 -20.65 -55.64 11.20
C ILE A 62 -20.76 -55.28 12.68
N TRP A 63 -21.76 -54.49 13.06
CA TRP A 63 -22.00 -54.07 14.44
C TRP A 63 -23.12 -54.91 15.05
N VAL A 64 -22.80 -55.64 16.12
CA VAL A 64 -23.67 -56.65 16.71
C VAL A 64 -24.17 -56.19 18.08
N ALA A 65 -25.49 -56.11 18.22
CA ALA A 65 -26.13 -55.79 19.49
C ALA A 65 -26.02 -56.95 20.47
N LYS A 66 -26.07 -56.62 21.77
CA LYS A 66 -26.13 -57.59 22.87
C LYS A 66 -27.17 -58.67 22.61
N GLY A 67 -26.80 -59.91 22.90
CA GLY A 67 -27.62 -61.08 22.60
C GLY A 67 -26.77 -62.32 22.43
N THR A 68 -27.44 -63.44 22.17
CA THR A 68 -26.81 -64.71 21.84
C THR A 68 -27.14 -65.07 20.41
N TYR A 69 -26.11 -65.44 19.64
CA TYR A 69 -26.20 -65.78 18.22
C TYR A 69 -25.68 -67.19 18.00
N TYR A 70 -26.38 -67.92 17.12
CA TYR A 70 -26.11 -69.32 16.82
C TYR A 70 -25.75 -69.48 15.33
N PRO A 71 -24.72 -70.27 14.99
CA PRO A 71 -24.22 -70.34 13.61
C PRO A 71 -25.13 -71.10 12.65
N ASP A 72 -26.11 -71.86 13.14
CA ASP A 72 -27.10 -72.58 12.34
C ASP A 72 -28.39 -71.77 12.10
N GLU A 73 -28.42 -70.51 12.55
CA GLU A 73 -29.53 -69.59 12.31
C GLU A 73 -29.21 -68.64 11.13
N GLY A 74 -30.15 -68.55 10.18
CA GLY A 74 -30.02 -67.69 9.01
C GLY A 74 -30.59 -68.30 7.74
N THR A 75 -30.51 -67.54 6.66
CA THR A 75 -31.00 -67.94 5.34
C THR A 75 -30.12 -69.06 4.78
N GLY A 76 -30.70 -70.24 4.58
CA GLY A 76 -29.99 -71.37 3.98
C GLY A 76 -29.20 -72.24 4.96
N GLN A 77 -29.26 -71.94 6.26
CA GLN A 77 -28.70 -72.79 7.31
C GLN A 77 -29.61 -73.99 7.62
N THR A 78 -29.02 -75.09 8.10
CA THR A 78 -29.73 -76.29 8.52
C THR A 78 -29.73 -76.37 10.04
N ASP A 79 -30.92 -76.37 10.62
CA ASP A 79 -31.18 -76.53 12.07
C ASP A 79 -30.42 -77.75 12.64
N ASP A 80 -29.76 -77.58 13.79
CA ASP A 80 -28.92 -78.60 14.46
C ASP A 80 -27.70 -79.08 13.66
N ASP A 81 -27.26 -78.39 12.60
CA ASP A 81 -26.04 -78.78 11.87
C ASP A 81 -24.78 -78.44 12.68
N ARG A 82 -24.16 -79.49 13.24
CA ARG A 82 -22.93 -79.36 14.04
C ARG A 82 -21.73 -78.80 13.28
N ASN A 83 -21.79 -78.76 11.94
CA ASN A 83 -20.74 -78.14 11.12
C ASN A 83 -20.94 -76.63 10.93
N SER A 84 -22.07 -76.08 11.36
CA SER A 84 -22.31 -74.65 11.30
C SER A 84 -21.31 -73.90 12.18
N THR A 85 -20.69 -72.87 11.60
CA THR A 85 -19.69 -72.00 12.22
C THR A 85 -19.89 -70.58 11.68
N PHE A 86 -19.54 -69.58 12.48
CA PHE A 86 -19.36 -68.22 11.95
C PHE A 86 -18.00 -68.16 11.23
N GLU A 87 -18.02 -68.04 9.90
CA GLU A 87 -16.81 -67.98 9.09
C GLU A 87 -16.38 -66.52 8.88
N LEU A 88 -15.16 -66.19 9.30
CA LEU A 88 -14.55 -64.88 9.08
C LEU A 88 -14.00 -64.77 7.65
N CYS A 89 -13.93 -63.55 7.13
CA CYS A 89 -13.45 -63.28 5.78
C CYS A 89 -12.65 -61.98 5.72
N ASP A 90 -11.74 -61.89 4.73
CA ASP A 90 -10.85 -60.74 4.55
C ASP A 90 -11.63 -59.45 4.30
N GLY A 91 -11.16 -58.36 4.89
CA GLY A 91 -11.75 -57.03 4.79
C GLY A 91 -12.99 -56.81 5.66
N VAL A 92 -13.45 -57.82 6.42
CA VAL A 92 -14.65 -57.71 7.27
C VAL A 92 -14.28 -57.68 8.74
N ALA A 93 -14.73 -56.63 9.42
CA ALA A 93 -14.58 -56.47 10.86
C ALA A 93 -15.93 -56.64 11.58
N ILE A 94 -15.99 -57.51 12.58
CA ILE A 94 -17.18 -57.80 13.36
C ILE A 94 -16.97 -57.31 14.79
N TYR A 95 -17.84 -56.43 15.25
CA TYR A 95 -17.76 -55.77 16.55
C TYR A 95 -18.99 -56.08 17.41
N GLY A 96 -18.77 -56.71 18.56
CA GLY A 96 -19.76 -56.88 19.62
C GLY A 96 -19.75 -55.71 20.60
N GLY A 97 -20.79 -55.61 21.43
CA GLY A 97 -20.84 -54.63 22.52
C GLY A 97 -21.81 -53.46 22.30
N PHE A 98 -22.71 -53.54 21.33
CA PHE A 98 -23.71 -52.51 21.09
C PHE A 98 -25.01 -52.79 21.85
N SER A 99 -25.75 -51.75 22.22
CA SER A 99 -27.02 -51.92 22.94
C SER A 99 -28.19 -52.27 22.01
N GLY A 100 -28.08 -51.93 20.72
CA GLY A 100 -29.13 -52.09 19.70
C GLY A 100 -30.22 -50.99 19.75
N ALA A 101 -30.02 -49.95 20.57
CA ALA A 101 -31.06 -48.94 20.84
C ALA A 101 -31.21 -47.86 19.75
N GLY A 102 -30.35 -47.85 18.73
CA GLY A 102 -30.42 -46.88 17.63
C GLY A 102 -29.75 -45.54 17.92
N THR A 103 -28.98 -45.45 19.01
CA THR A 103 -28.24 -44.24 19.41
C THR A 103 -26.77 -44.28 19.03
N GLU A 104 -26.25 -45.47 18.71
CA GLU A 104 -24.86 -45.72 18.38
C GLU A 104 -24.60 -45.38 16.92
N THR A 105 -23.69 -44.42 16.70
CA THR A 105 -23.32 -43.87 15.39
C THR A 105 -21.82 -43.96 15.11
N MET A 106 -21.02 -44.27 16.12
CA MET A 106 -19.56 -44.44 16.01
C MET A 106 -19.14 -45.75 16.71
N LEU A 107 -18.04 -46.36 16.27
CA LEU A 107 -17.50 -47.58 16.87
C LEU A 107 -17.18 -47.40 18.37
N SER A 108 -16.78 -46.19 18.78
CA SER A 108 -16.52 -45.83 20.18
C SER A 108 -17.75 -45.83 21.08
N ASP A 109 -18.96 -45.90 20.52
CA ASP A 109 -20.21 -45.93 21.29
C ASP A 109 -20.48 -47.32 21.91
N ARG A 110 -19.70 -48.35 21.52
CA ARG A 110 -19.81 -49.70 22.09
C ARG A 110 -19.30 -49.75 23.53
N ASP A 111 -19.97 -50.56 24.34
CA ASP A 111 -19.56 -50.94 25.69
C ASP A 111 -19.70 -52.46 25.78
N PHE A 112 -18.63 -53.17 25.41
CA PHE A 112 -18.62 -54.63 25.32
C PHE A 112 -18.61 -55.33 26.69
N GLU A 113 -18.32 -54.61 27.78
CA GLU A 113 -18.44 -55.14 29.14
C GLU A 113 -19.90 -55.18 29.59
N THR A 114 -20.66 -54.11 29.30
CA THR A 114 -22.08 -54.01 29.70
C THR A 114 -23.02 -54.69 28.71
N ASN A 115 -22.78 -54.53 27.40
CA ASN A 115 -23.63 -55.04 26.32
C ASN A 115 -23.09 -56.36 25.76
N VAL A 116 -23.01 -57.38 26.63
CA VAL A 116 -22.41 -58.68 26.30
C VAL A 116 -23.05 -59.29 25.05
N THR A 117 -22.21 -59.65 24.09
CA THR A 117 -22.58 -60.29 22.83
C THR A 117 -21.95 -61.69 22.78
N ILE A 118 -22.77 -62.72 22.60
CA ILE A 118 -22.38 -64.13 22.77
C ILE A 118 -22.52 -64.87 21.43
N LEU A 119 -21.45 -65.51 20.97
CA LEU A 119 -21.47 -66.50 19.90
C LEU A 119 -21.47 -67.89 20.57
N SER A 120 -22.55 -68.65 20.38
CA SER A 120 -22.75 -69.91 21.10
C SER A 120 -22.83 -71.11 20.16
N GLY A 121 -22.10 -72.17 20.51
CA GLY A 121 -22.21 -73.48 19.86
C GLY A 121 -23.35 -74.36 20.38
N ASP A 122 -24.11 -73.91 21.40
CA ASP A 122 -25.26 -74.63 21.95
C ASP A 122 -26.49 -74.50 21.03
N LEU A 123 -26.47 -75.20 19.89
CA LEU A 123 -27.50 -75.12 18.84
C LEU A 123 -28.91 -75.45 19.36
N ARG A 124 -29.01 -76.28 20.41
CA ARG A 124 -30.28 -76.72 21.01
C ARG A 124 -30.71 -75.91 22.21
N GLN A 125 -29.85 -75.01 22.70
CA GLN A 125 -30.10 -74.17 23.86
C GLN A 125 -30.42 -75.01 25.12
N ASP A 126 -29.80 -76.19 25.24
CA ASP A 126 -30.15 -77.20 26.25
C ASP A 126 -29.07 -77.45 27.32
N ASP A 127 -27.93 -76.72 27.27
CA ASP A 127 -26.70 -77.16 27.94
C ASP A 127 -26.24 -76.41 29.19
N GLY A 128 -26.82 -75.27 29.51
CA GLY A 128 -26.29 -74.47 30.62
C GLY A 128 -24.80 -74.12 30.37
N ASN A 129 -23.89 -74.52 31.28
CA ASN A 129 -22.48 -74.12 31.22
C ASN A 129 -21.52 -75.17 30.61
N PHE A 130 -21.96 -76.39 30.28
CA PHE A 130 -21.05 -77.45 29.83
C PHE A 130 -21.48 -78.02 28.48
N PRO A 131 -20.62 -77.98 27.45
CA PRO A 131 -20.98 -78.44 26.12
C PRO A 131 -21.29 -79.95 26.08
N ASN A 132 -22.49 -80.33 25.64
CA ASN A 132 -22.90 -81.71 25.40
C ASN A 132 -22.53 -82.15 23.97
N GLY A 133 -22.77 -83.43 23.66
CA GLY A 133 -22.37 -84.03 22.38
C GLY A 133 -23.11 -83.57 21.13
N ASN A 134 -24.05 -82.63 21.21
CA ASN A 134 -24.86 -82.13 20.09
C ASN A 134 -24.48 -80.71 19.63
N ASN A 135 -23.52 -80.07 20.28
CA ASN A 135 -23.14 -78.68 19.98
C ASN A 135 -22.32 -78.56 18.69
N ALA A 136 -22.25 -77.35 18.13
CA ALA A 136 -21.36 -77.03 17.03
C ALA A 136 -19.93 -77.50 17.35
N TYR A 137 -19.24 -78.07 16.37
CA TYR A 137 -17.87 -78.53 16.58
C TYR A 137 -16.93 -77.36 16.86
N THR A 138 -17.05 -76.30 16.08
CA THR A 138 -16.31 -75.05 16.21
C THR A 138 -17.29 -73.89 16.07
N VAL A 139 -17.24 -72.91 16.98
CA VAL A 139 -18.15 -71.76 16.94
C VAL A 139 -17.73 -70.74 15.87
N VAL A 140 -16.42 -70.47 15.76
CA VAL A 140 -15.88 -69.47 14.82
C VAL A 140 -14.70 -70.04 14.01
N THR A 141 -14.63 -69.75 12.72
CA THR A 141 -13.52 -70.16 11.86
C THR A 141 -12.88 -68.95 11.20
N GLY A 142 -11.57 -68.78 11.37
CA GLY A 142 -10.75 -67.77 10.68
C GLY A 142 -9.71 -68.40 9.76
N SER A 143 -10.13 -69.42 9.01
CA SER A 143 -9.24 -70.18 8.11
C SER A 143 -9.11 -69.47 6.77
N ASN A 144 -7.89 -69.49 6.20
CA ASN A 144 -7.56 -68.81 4.94
C ASN A 144 -7.84 -67.30 4.92
N THR A 145 -7.85 -66.64 6.08
CA THR A 145 -8.00 -65.19 6.19
C THR A 145 -6.66 -64.48 6.40
N ASP A 146 -6.63 -63.17 6.26
CA ASP A 146 -5.54 -62.29 6.69
C ASP A 146 -5.96 -61.43 7.90
N ALA A 147 -5.10 -60.49 8.32
CA ALA A 147 -5.29 -59.66 9.51
C ALA A 147 -6.47 -58.69 9.41
N THR A 148 -7.03 -58.49 8.21
CA THR A 148 -8.20 -57.63 7.99
C THR A 148 -9.52 -58.30 8.36
N ALA A 149 -9.53 -59.63 8.55
CA ALA A 149 -10.64 -60.35 9.18
C ALA A 149 -10.60 -60.12 10.69
N ILE A 150 -11.47 -59.25 11.22
CA ILE A 150 -11.46 -58.82 12.62
C ILE A 150 -12.66 -59.38 13.38
N LEU A 151 -12.41 -59.99 14.55
CA LEU A 151 -13.42 -60.37 15.53
C LEU A 151 -13.13 -59.65 16.85
N ASP A 152 -14.02 -58.76 17.30
CA ASP A 152 -13.76 -57.92 18.47
C ASP A 152 -14.97 -57.80 19.43
N GLY A 153 -14.77 -58.12 20.71
CA GLY A 153 -15.75 -57.85 21.77
C GLY A 153 -16.83 -58.92 21.95
N PHE A 154 -16.53 -60.19 21.68
CA PHE A 154 -17.49 -61.31 21.79
C PHE A 154 -17.14 -62.28 22.92
N THR A 155 -18.15 -62.93 23.50
CA THR A 155 -17.98 -64.18 24.26
C THR A 155 -18.25 -65.37 23.36
N ILE A 156 -17.29 -66.28 23.21
CA ILE A 156 -17.36 -67.49 22.39
C ILE A 156 -17.44 -68.70 23.32
N THR A 157 -18.53 -69.46 23.23
CA THR A 157 -18.81 -70.53 24.19
C THR A 157 -19.49 -71.75 23.59
N ALA A 158 -19.43 -72.86 24.34
CA ALA A 158 -20.19 -74.08 24.12
C ALA A 158 -19.84 -74.85 22.83
N GLY A 159 -18.71 -74.57 22.19
CA GLY A 159 -18.21 -75.41 21.10
C GLY A 159 -17.66 -76.76 21.60
N ASN A 160 -17.90 -77.83 20.84
CA ASN A 160 -17.55 -79.20 21.23
C ASN A 160 -16.97 -80.03 20.07
N ALA A 161 -15.67 -79.89 19.83
CA ALA A 161 -14.93 -80.59 18.77
C ALA A 161 -14.62 -82.06 19.16
N ASN A 162 -15.67 -82.90 19.19
CA ASN A 162 -15.64 -84.32 19.60
C ASN A 162 -15.87 -85.34 18.47
N GLY A 163 -15.60 -84.95 17.23
CA GLY A 163 -15.67 -85.79 16.04
C GLY A 163 -14.80 -87.05 16.14
N GLN A 164 -15.31 -88.16 15.61
CA GLN A 164 -14.64 -89.47 15.66
C GLN A 164 -13.78 -89.77 14.40
N SER A 165 -13.88 -88.98 13.33
CA SER A 165 -13.16 -89.24 12.08
C SER A 165 -13.00 -87.99 11.21
N GLY A 166 -11.77 -87.48 11.09
CA GLY A 166 -11.42 -86.29 10.30
C GLY A 166 -10.11 -85.66 10.78
N ASP A 167 -9.52 -84.76 10.00
CA ASP A 167 -8.40 -83.88 10.41
C ASP A 167 -8.85 -82.39 10.36
N GLY A 168 -10.16 -82.12 10.53
CA GLY A 168 -10.80 -80.81 10.32
C GLY A 168 -11.46 -80.20 11.56
N LEU A 169 -12.44 -79.30 11.34
CA LEU A 169 -13.20 -78.57 12.38
C LEU A 169 -13.82 -79.47 13.45
N ASP A 170 -14.07 -80.74 13.13
CA ASP A 170 -14.74 -81.69 14.01
C ASP A 170 -13.90 -82.12 15.22
N ARG A 171 -12.59 -81.84 15.26
CA ARG A 171 -11.68 -82.36 16.32
C ARG A 171 -10.82 -81.31 17.04
N HIS A 172 -10.77 -80.09 16.52
CA HIS A 172 -9.85 -79.04 16.95
C HIS A 172 -10.59 -77.72 17.17
N GLY A 173 -10.17 -76.89 18.13
CA GLY A 173 -10.65 -75.50 18.22
C GLY A 173 -12.14 -75.41 18.52
N GLY A 174 -12.57 -75.84 19.71
CA GLY A 174 -13.99 -75.81 20.09
C GLY A 174 -14.58 -74.40 19.99
N GLY A 175 -13.87 -73.40 20.52
CA GLY A 175 -14.26 -72.00 20.35
C GLY A 175 -13.93 -71.47 18.96
N MET A 176 -12.66 -71.50 18.58
CA MET A 176 -12.19 -71.04 17.26
C MET A 176 -11.17 -71.96 16.60
N TYR A 177 -11.27 -72.11 15.28
CA TYR A 177 -10.31 -72.85 14.45
C TYR A 177 -9.74 -71.99 13.32
N ASN A 178 -8.41 -71.92 13.24
CA ASN A 178 -7.69 -71.20 12.19
C ASN A 178 -6.70 -72.13 11.49
N SER A 179 -6.85 -72.27 10.18
CA SER A 179 -5.95 -73.03 9.31
C SER A 179 -5.53 -72.18 8.13
N ASN A 180 -4.21 -72.01 7.94
CA ASN A 180 -3.63 -71.12 6.91
C ASN A 180 -4.18 -69.68 6.93
N GLY A 181 -4.64 -69.20 8.09
CA GLY A 181 -5.18 -67.86 8.27
C GLY A 181 -4.31 -66.95 9.15
N ALA A 182 -4.65 -65.68 9.23
CA ALA A 182 -4.04 -64.72 10.15
C ALA A 182 -5.07 -63.70 10.68
N PRO A 183 -6.26 -64.12 11.17
CA PRO A 183 -7.29 -63.18 11.62
C PRO A 183 -6.84 -62.37 12.83
N THR A 184 -7.47 -61.21 13.02
CA THR A 184 -7.32 -60.36 14.21
C THR A 184 -8.47 -60.65 15.19
N VAL A 185 -8.15 -61.06 16.41
CA VAL A 185 -9.09 -61.41 17.47
C VAL A 185 -8.81 -60.52 18.68
N ALA A 186 -9.74 -59.63 19.02
CA ALA A 186 -9.54 -58.62 20.05
C ALA A 186 -10.64 -58.67 21.12
N ASN A 187 -10.30 -58.42 22.39
CA ASN A 187 -11.26 -58.23 23.49
C ASN A 187 -12.33 -59.35 23.61
N CYS A 188 -12.00 -60.58 23.21
CA CYS A 188 -12.93 -61.70 23.20
C CYS A 188 -12.74 -62.60 24.42
N ILE A 189 -13.81 -63.26 24.85
CA ILE A 189 -13.80 -64.25 25.93
C ILE A 189 -14.11 -65.63 25.35
N PHE A 190 -13.13 -66.52 25.30
CA PHE A 190 -13.31 -67.93 24.96
C PHE A 190 -13.56 -68.71 26.26
N THR A 191 -14.76 -69.23 26.44
CA THR A 191 -15.14 -69.92 27.68
C THR A 191 -15.93 -71.20 27.47
N ASN A 192 -15.73 -72.20 28.32
CA ASN A 192 -16.46 -73.48 28.29
C ASN A 192 -16.45 -74.16 26.91
N ASN A 193 -15.35 -74.08 26.18
CA ASN A 193 -15.19 -74.77 24.90
C ASN A 193 -14.35 -76.04 25.07
N SER A 194 -14.68 -77.08 24.30
CA SER A 194 -14.05 -78.39 24.41
C SER A 194 -13.52 -78.91 23.08
N ALA A 195 -12.33 -79.51 23.10
CA ALA A 195 -11.77 -80.26 21.98
C ALA A 195 -11.21 -81.61 22.44
N ASP A 196 -11.75 -82.72 21.92
CA ASP A 196 -11.42 -84.03 22.47
C ASP A 196 -10.07 -84.57 21.97
N ASN A 197 -9.78 -84.47 20.67
CA ASN A 197 -8.62 -85.15 20.07
C ASN A 197 -7.56 -84.20 19.49
N GLY A 198 -7.93 -82.97 19.17
CA GLY A 198 -7.11 -82.08 18.38
C GLY A 198 -6.35 -80.99 19.13
N GLY A 199 -6.72 -80.72 20.39
CA GLY A 199 -6.16 -79.64 21.21
C GLY A 199 -6.83 -78.28 20.96
N GLY A 200 -6.42 -77.27 21.74
CA GLY A 200 -6.89 -75.89 21.62
C GLY A 200 -8.37 -75.71 21.95
N GLY A 201 -8.82 -76.17 23.12
CA GLY A 201 -10.25 -76.17 23.51
C GLY A 201 -10.92 -74.82 23.24
N GLY A 202 -10.26 -73.72 23.59
CA GLY A 202 -10.65 -72.36 23.21
C GLY A 202 -10.31 -72.01 21.76
N MET A 203 -9.03 -72.09 21.37
CA MET A 203 -8.57 -71.76 20.01
C MET A 203 -7.49 -72.72 19.49
N TYR A 204 -7.58 -73.09 18.22
CA TYR A 204 -6.59 -73.91 17.53
C TYR A 204 -6.05 -73.21 16.27
N ASN A 205 -4.72 -73.11 16.15
CA ASN A 205 -4.03 -72.42 15.05
C ASN A 205 -3.04 -73.37 14.35
N SER A 206 -3.30 -73.71 13.09
CA SER A 206 -2.46 -74.59 12.27
C SER A 206 -1.95 -73.88 11.02
N ASN A 207 -0.62 -73.77 10.86
CA ASN A 207 0.01 -72.97 9.80
C ASN A 207 -0.58 -71.54 9.74
N SER A 208 -0.93 -70.99 10.90
CA SER A 208 -1.77 -69.80 11.03
C SER A 208 -1.17 -68.86 12.07
N SER A 209 -1.13 -67.57 11.77
CA SER A 209 -0.49 -66.57 12.61
C SER A 209 -1.47 -65.46 12.99
N PRO A 210 -2.53 -65.77 13.76
CA PRO A 210 -3.50 -64.76 14.18
C PRO A 210 -2.88 -63.73 15.11
N MET A 211 -3.45 -62.53 15.09
CA MET A 211 -3.20 -61.48 16.08
C MET A 211 -4.29 -61.58 17.16
N VAL A 212 -3.93 -61.95 18.39
CA VAL A 212 -4.87 -62.15 19.50
C VAL A 212 -4.55 -61.15 20.61
N SER A 213 -5.44 -60.20 20.88
CA SER A 213 -5.19 -59.12 21.83
C SER A 213 -6.32 -58.94 22.85
N GLY A 214 -5.99 -58.66 24.11
CA GLY A 214 -7.01 -58.35 25.14
C GLY A 214 -8.00 -59.48 25.42
N CYS A 215 -7.73 -60.70 24.96
CA CYS A 215 -8.67 -61.83 25.03
C CYS A 215 -8.52 -62.61 26.35
N THR A 216 -9.60 -63.23 26.79
CA THR A 216 -9.60 -64.15 27.94
C THR A 216 -9.96 -65.55 27.49
N PHE A 217 -9.11 -66.53 27.77
CA PHE A 217 -9.37 -67.96 27.62
C PHE A 217 -9.61 -68.53 29.00
N PHE A 218 -10.85 -68.91 29.31
CA PHE A 218 -11.27 -69.35 30.63
C PHE A 218 -12.00 -70.69 30.58
N ASP A 219 -11.66 -71.64 31.47
CA ASP A 219 -12.38 -72.93 31.61
C ASP A 219 -12.56 -73.71 30.29
N ASN A 220 -11.56 -73.67 29.42
CA ASN A 220 -11.55 -74.45 28.18
C ASN A 220 -10.81 -75.77 28.37
N VAL A 221 -11.27 -76.82 27.70
CA VAL A 221 -10.81 -78.20 27.92
C VAL A 221 -10.29 -78.83 26.62
N ALA A 222 -9.08 -79.37 26.67
CA ALA A 222 -8.51 -80.21 25.63
C ALA A 222 -8.22 -81.64 26.13
N THR A 223 -9.06 -82.62 25.78
CA THR A 223 -9.01 -83.96 26.40
C THR A 223 -7.77 -84.77 26.01
N ASN A 224 -7.39 -84.83 24.73
CA ASN A 224 -6.26 -85.62 24.23
C ASN A 224 -5.26 -84.84 23.36
N GLY A 225 -5.43 -83.52 23.24
CA GLY A 225 -4.49 -82.61 22.57
C GLY A 225 -3.92 -81.55 23.52
N GLY A 226 -2.84 -80.87 23.12
CA GLY A 226 -2.26 -79.78 23.93
C GLY A 226 -3.07 -78.49 23.88
N GLY A 227 -2.79 -77.53 24.76
CA GLY A 227 -3.43 -76.21 24.71
C GLY A 227 -4.89 -76.24 25.17
N GLY A 228 -5.17 -76.30 26.47
CA GLY A 228 -6.56 -76.22 26.96
C GLY A 228 -7.24 -74.92 26.48
N GLY A 229 -6.55 -73.80 26.65
CA GLY A 229 -6.95 -72.50 26.11
C GLY A 229 -6.63 -72.34 24.63
N MET A 230 -5.35 -72.39 24.26
CA MET A 230 -4.90 -72.20 22.87
C MET A 230 -3.84 -73.22 22.45
N PHE A 231 -3.93 -73.76 21.23
CA PHE A 231 -2.91 -74.64 20.67
C PHE A 231 -2.41 -74.16 19.30
N ASN A 232 -1.10 -73.95 19.18
CA ASN A 232 -0.44 -73.43 18.01
C ASN A 232 0.51 -74.48 17.42
N ILE A 233 0.29 -74.87 16.17
CA ILE A 233 1.13 -75.84 15.45
C ILE A 233 1.62 -75.28 14.11
N ASN A 234 2.95 -75.26 13.90
CA ASN A 234 3.58 -74.61 12.74
C ASN A 234 3.12 -73.16 12.53
N SER A 235 2.89 -72.45 13.64
CA SER A 235 2.15 -71.19 13.69
C SER A 235 2.97 -70.13 14.42
N ALA A 236 2.82 -68.86 14.05
CA ALA A 236 3.50 -67.75 14.73
C ALA A 236 2.49 -66.68 15.17
N PRO A 237 1.54 -67.03 16.07
CA PRO A 237 0.55 -66.07 16.54
C PRO A 237 1.22 -64.95 17.33
N MET A 238 0.61 -63.77 17.30
CA MET A 238 0.97 -62.64 18.16
C MET A 238 -0.12 -62.47 19.22
N VAL A 239 0.18 -62.87 20.46
CA VAL A 239 -0.75 -62.91 21.59
C VAL A 239 -0.37 -61.83 22.60
N THR A 240 -1.20 -60.80 22.78
CA THR A 240 -0.88 -59.63 23.62
C THR A 240 -1.98 -59.35 24.64
N ASN A 241 -1.62 -58.94 25.85
CA ASN A 241 -2.59 -58.53 26.89
C ASN A 241 -3.70 -59.56 27.17
N CYS A 242 -3.44 -60.86 26.97
CA CYS A 242 -4.44 -61.91 27.11
C CYS A 242 -4.36 -62.61 28.46
N VAL A 243 -5.49 -63.13 28.93
CA VAL A 243 -5.56 -63.93 30.16
C VAL A 243 -5.92 -65.36 29.81
N PHE A 244 -5.11 -66.33 30.23
CA PHE A 244 -5.41 -67.75 30.18
C PHE A 244 -5.62 -68.23 31.60
N SER A 245 -6.85 -68.60 31.97
CA SER A 245 -7.15 -69.07 33.32
C SER A 245 -8.03 -70.32 33.40
N GLU A 246 -7.73 -71.19 34.38
CA GLU A 246 -8.50 -72.42 34.65
C GLU A 246 -8.68 -73.35 33.42
N ASN A 247 -7.81 -73.26 32.42
CA ASN A 247 -7.87 -74.12 31.25
C ASN A 247 -7.19 -75.46 31.52
N ILE A 248 -7.74 -76.55 30.99
CA ILE A 248 -7.36 -77.92 31.35
C ILE A 248 -6.98 -78.73 30.11
N THR A 249 -5.87 -79.47 30.19
CA THR A 249 -5.51 -80.51 29.23
C THR A 249 -4.95 -81.77 29.91
N ASN A 250 -5.11 -82.94 29.29
CA ASN A 250 -4.39 -84.14 29.74
C ASN A 250 -2.99 -84.29 29.10
N VAL A 251 -2.59 -83.39 28.20
CA VAL A 251 -1.29 -83.43 27.51
C VAL A 251 -0.36 -82.35 28.06
N SER A 252 -0.13 -81.25 27.36
CA SER A 252 0.78 -80.19 27.79
C SER A 252 0.23 -78.82 27.39
N GLY A 253 0.60 -77.77 28.14
CA GLY A 253 0.14 -76.40 27.87
C GLY A 253 -1.32 -76.20 28.27
N GLY A 254 -1.66 -76.26 29.56
CA GLY A 254 -3.04 -76.06 30.02
C GLY A 254 -3.64 -74.74 29.52
N GLY A 255 -2.91 -73.63 29.67
CA GLY A 255 -3.26 -72.35 29.06
C GLY A 255 -2.94 -72.32 27.57
N MET A 256 -1.67 -72.52 27.20
CA MET A 256 -1.23 -72.49 25.79
C MET A 256 -0.18 -73.56 25.46
N ALA A 257 -0.28 -74.18 24.29
CA ALA A 257 0.77 -75.04 23.74
C ALA A 257 1.27 -74.53 22.38
N ASN A 258 2.58 -74.54 22.18
CA ASN A 258 3.26 -74.19 20.92
C ASN A 258 4.09 -75.38 20.44
N ALA A 259 3.83 -75.88 19.23
CA ALA A 259 4.51 -77.04 18.64
C ALA A 259 5.07 -76.68 17.26
N SER A 260 6.38 -76.81 17.08
CA SER A 260 7.08 -76.46 15.83
C SER A 260 6.81 -75.02 15.36
N SER A 261 6.70 -74.11 16.31
CA SER A 261 6.26 -72.72 16.17
C SER A 261 7.40 -71.77 16.57
N PRO A 262 8.41 -71.56 15.71
CA PRO A 262 9.68 -70.95 16.11
C PRO A 262 9.55 -69.50 16.61
N ASN A 263 8.48 -68.77 16.24
CA ASN A 263 8.36 -67.33 16.44
C ASN A 263 6.98 -66.88 16.96
N ALA A 264 6.30 -67.67 17.79
CA ALA A 264 5.11 -67.15 18.48
C ALA A 264 5.51 -65.95 19.36
N VAL A 265 4.73 -64.88 19.35
CA VAL A 265 4.98 -63.66 20.11
C VAL A 265 3.95 -63.59 21.23
N ILE A 266 4.38 -63.51 22.49
CA ILE A 266 3.48 -63.57 23.65
C ILE A 266 3.87 -62.47 24.63
N ILE A 267 3.05 -61.43 24.74
CA ILE A 267 3.36 -60.17 25.42
C ILE A 267 2.28 -59.86 26.45
N ASN A 268 2.66 -59.43 27.66
CA ASN A 268 1.73 -58.98 28.70
C ASN A 268 0.57 -59.94 28.97
N CYS A 269 0.81 -61.25 28.82
CA CYS A 269 -0.21 -62.28 29.03
C CYS A 269 -0.12 -62.87 30.44
N ILE A 270 -1.28 -63.18 31.03
CA ILE A 270 -1.39 -63.79 32.35
C ILE A 270 -1.80 -65.26 32.18
N PHE A 271 -1.05 -66.19 32.78
CA PHE A 271 -1.42 -67.60 32.84
C PHE A 271 -1.64 -68.00 34.30
N SER A 272 -2.88 -68.33 34.70
CA SER A 272 -3.21 -68.60 36.11
C SER A 272 -4.19 -69.77 36.28
N GLY A 273 -3.98 -70.65 37.26
CA GLY A 273 -4.90 -71.77 37.54
C GLY A 273 -5.02 -72.84 36.44
N ASN A 274 -4.25 -72.76 35.36
CA ASN A 274 -4.30 -73.73 34.27
C ASN A 274 -3.64 -75.08 34.64
N ALA A 275 -4.19 -76.20 34.17
CA ALA A 275 -3.76 -77.55 34.54
C ALA A 275 -3.38 -78.42 33.32
N ALA A 276 -2.28 -79.18 33.45
CA ALA A 276 -1.82 -80.16 32.45
C ALA A 276 -1.23 -81.42 33.12
N ASN A 277 -1.52 -82.62 32.60
CA ASN A 277 -0.97 -83.89 33.14
C ASN A 277 0.44 -84.26 32.64
N GLY A 278 0.84 -83.80 31.46
CA GLY A 278 2.13 -84.09 30.79
C GLY A 278 3.19 -82.99 30.92
N GLY A 279 2.92 -81.93 31.69
CA GLY A 279 3.83 -80.80 31.97
C GLY A 279 3.38 -79.47 31.34
N GLY A 280 3.72 -78.34 31.98
CA GLY A 280 3.44 -77.00 31.47
C GLY A 280 1.97 -76.57 31.57
N GLY A 281 1.37 -76.61 32.77
CA GLY A 281 0.02 -76.11 33.07
C GLY A 281 -0.24 -74.70 32.53
N GLY A 282 0.69 -73.76 32.64
CA GLY A 282 0.59 -72.43 32.01
C GLY A 282 0.84 -72.49 30.50
N MET A 283 2.09 -72.71 30.11
CA MET A 283 2.51 -72.79 28.70
C MET A 283 3.47 -73.96 28.45
N ALA A 284 3.38 -74.59 27.27
CA ALA A 284 4.33 -75.60 26.81
C ALA A 284 4.88 -75.28 25.42
N ASN A 285 6.21 -75.28 25.26
CA ASN A 285 6.90 -75.04 23.99
C ASN A 285 7.64 -76.31 23.56
N LEU A 286 7.20 -76.94 22.46
CA LEU A 286 7.86 -78.09 21.84
C LEU A 286 8.56 -77.62 20.56
N GLU A 287 9.89 -77.75 20.51
CA GLU A 287 10.72 -77.32 19.36
C GLU A 287 10.47 -75.86 18.94
N SER A 288 10.24 -74.98 19.92
CA SER A 288 9.82 -73.59 19.76
C SER A 288 10.55 -72.69 20.77
N SER A 289 10.85 -71.44 20.43
CA SER A 289 11.55 -70.48 21.33
C SER A 289 10.84 -69.13 21.51
N PRO A 290 9.52 -69.08 21.78
CA PRO A 290 8.82 -67.82 21.91
C PRO A 290 9.03 -67.17 23.29
N MET A 291 9.78 -66.07 23.35
CA MET A 291 9.69 -65.11 24.45
C MET A 291 10.12 -63.71 23.98
N LEU A 292 9.12 -62.89 23.69
CA LEU A 292 9.27 -61.48 23.34
C LEU A 292 8.67 -60.64 24.46
N ILE A 293 9.43 -59.70 25.00
CA ILE A 293 9.00 -58.78 26.06
C ILE A 293 8.94 -57.38 25.48
N GLN A 294 7.77 -56.76 25.47
CA GLN A 294 7.61 -55.36 25.06
C GLN A 294 7.63 -54.46 26.29
N LEU A 295 8.32 -53.34 26.16
CA LEU A 295 8.31 -52.29 27.17
C LEU A 295 6.94 -51.58 27.19
N ASP A 296 6.49 -51.19 28.37
CA ASP A 296 5.28 -50.39 28.54
C ASP A 296 5.53 -48.91 28.16
N ALA A 297 4.48 -48.08 28.24
CA ALA A 297 4.56 -46.64 27.95
C ALA A 297 5.52 -45.86 28.88
N ASN A 298 6.04 -46.48 29.95
CA ASN A 298 7.06 -45.90 30.83
C ASN A 298 8.47 -46.45 30.51
N GLY A 299 8.62 -47.23 29.44
CA GLY A 299 9.87 -47.85 29.05
C GLY A 299 10.29 -49.01 29.97
N ALA A 300 9.32 -49.68 30.62
CA ALA A 300 9.58 -50.74 31.58
C ALA A 300 8.77 -52.01 31.28
N ALA A 301 9.35 -53.17 31.56
CA ALA A 301 8.62 -54.44 31.61
C ALA A 301 9.17 -55.32 32.72
N SER A 302 8.32 -56.16 33.33
CA SER A 302 8.76 -57.11 34.35
C SER A 302 8.33 -58.53 33.97
N PHE A 303 9.25 -59.46 34.15
CA PHE A 303 9.08 -60.87 33.87
C PHE A 303 9.23 -61.67 35.16
N ASP A 304 8.14 -62.29 35.63
CA ASP A 304 8.14 -63.19 36.79
C ASP A 304 8.44 -64.63 36.36
N VAL A 305 9.37 -65.29 37.06
CA VAL A 305 9.70 -66.72 36.84
C VAL A 305 8.50 -67.64 37.07
N SER A 306 7.49 -67.21 37.84
CA SER A 306 6.23 -67.94 38.05
C SER A 306 5.42 -68.11 36.75
N LEU A 307 5.64 -67.26 35.74
CA LEU A 307 5.03 -67.36 34.40
C LEU A 307 5.63 -68.49 33.55
N LEU A 308 6.84 -68.97 33.89
CA LEU A 308 7.47 -70.15 33.30
C LEU A 308 7.13 -71.45 34.03
N ASP A 309 6.73 -71.36 35.30
CA ASP A 309 6.28 -72.52 36.08
C ASP A 309 4.82 -72.82 35.73
N GLY A 310 4.65 -73.49 34.60
CA GLY A 310 3.39 -74.12 34.26
C GLY A 310 3.05 -75.28 35.21
N GLY A 311 2.73 -75.01 36.47
CA GLY A 311 2.08 -75.93 37.39
C GLY A 311 2.74 -77.32 37.47
N SER A 312 4.05 -77.39 37.67
CA SER A 312 4.78 -78.66 37.75
C SER A 312 4.26 -79.55 38.91
N THR A 313 3.44 -80.58 38.64
CA THR A 313 2.89 -81.49 39.68
C THR A 313 3.81 -82.66 40.04
N GLY A 314 5.11 -82.39 40.26
CA GLY A 314 6.07 -83.34 40.82
C GLY A 314 6.44 -82.94 42.26
N CYS A 315 6.34 -83.88 43.21
CA CYS A 315 6.58 -83.76 44.67
C CYS A 315 7.01 -82.36 45.20
N PRO A 316 6.07 -81.52 45.66
CA PRO A 316 6.35 -80.16 46.15
C PRO A 316 7.24 -80.13 47.41
N PRO A 317 7.99 -79.01 47.64
CA PRO A 317 8.09 -77.79 46.81
C PRO A 317 9.33 -77.74 45.88
N LEU A 318 9.14 -77.33 44.62
CA LEU A 318 10.23 -76.94 43.70
C LEU A 318 10.46 -75.41 43.77
N SER A 319 11.67 -74.93 43.46
CA SER A 319 11.95 -73.51 43.28
C SER A 319 12.55 -73.20 41.91
N PHE A 320 12.14 -72.08 41.32
CA PHE A 320 12.54 -71.66 39.99
C PHE A 320 13.25 -70.30 40.08
N THR A 321 14.30 -70.12 39.28
CA THR A 321 14.99 -68.83 39.13
C THR A 321 15.44 -68.63 37.69
N VAL A 322 15.46 -67.38 37.22
CA VAL A 322 16.09 -66.98 35.95
C VAL A 322 17.30 -66.13 36.27
N ASN A 323 18.48 -66.53 35.79
CA ASN A 323 19.77 -65.93 36.16
C ASN A 323 19.95 -65.80 37.70
N GLY A 324 19.34 -66.68 38.48
CA GLY A 324 19.38 -66.67 39.94
C GLY A 324 18.43 -65.69 40.63
N GLN A 325 17.52 -65.03 39.90
CA GLN A 325 16.47 -64.14 40.41
C GLN A 325 15.06 -64.74 40.22
N SER A 326 14.08 -64.28 41.00
CA SER A 326 12.66 -64.65 40.83
C SER A 326 11.93 -63.79 39.80
N SER A 327 12.47 -62.64 39.44
CA SER A 327 11.97 -61.79 38.37
C SER A 327 13.12 -61.06 37.67
N LEU A 328 12.88 -60.63 36.43
CA LEU A 328 13.74 -59.73 35.68
C LEU A 328 12.96 -58.49 35.28
N ASP A 329 13.53 -57.32 35.53
CA ASP A 329 13.00 -56.05 35.05
C ASP A 329 13.81 -55.62 33.82
N PHE A 330 13.10 -55.16 32.80
CA PHE A 330 13.64 -54.67 31.55
C PHE A 330 13.34 -53.18 31.42
N THR A 331 14.32 -52.46 30.89
CA THR A 331 14.22 -51.04 30.59
C THR A 331 14.60 -50.80 29.13
N CYS A 332 14.47 -49.55 28.66
CA CYS A 332 14.99 -49.14 27.36
C CYS A 332 16.48 -49.47 27.13
N ALA A 333 17.28 -49.65 28.20
CA ALA A 333 18.68 -50.07 28.08
C ALA A 333 18.85 -51.55 27.66
N ASP A 334 17.80 -52.35 27.80
CA ASP A 334 17.82 -53.79 27.58
C ASP A 334 17.24 -54.19 26.21
N VAL A 335 16.85 -53.20 25.37
CA VAL A 335 16.33 -53.43 24.02
C VAL A 335 17.36 -54.20 23.16
N GLY A 336 16.88 -55.27 22.53
CA GLY A 336 17.68 -56.25 21.80
C GLY A 336 17.60 -57.66 22.40
N SER A 337 18.54 -58.52 22.01
CA SER A 337 18.53 -59.94 22.39
C SER A 337 19.36 -60.19 23.67
N LEU A 338 18.70 -60.66 24.73
CA LEU A 338 19.31 -61.04 26.00
C LEU A 338 19.28 -62.57 26.21
N GLY A 339 20.44 -63.17 26.50
CA GLY A 339 20.52 -64.58 26.90
C GLY A 339 20.21 -64.77 28.40
N VAL A 340 19.32 -65.71 28.74
CA VAL A 340 18.98 -66.03 30.14
C VAL A 340 19.08 -67.52 30.42
N THR A 341 19.35 -67.88 31.68
CA THR A 341 19.40 -69.28 32.14
C THR A 341 18.33 -69.52 33.19
N LEU A 342 17.38 -70.41 32.88
CA LEU A 342 16.40 -70.89 33.84
C LEU A 342 17.02 -72.01 34.68
N THR A 343 16.84 -71.97 35.99
CA THR A 343 17.29 -72.99 36.96
C THR A 343 16.09 -73.47 37.77
N VAL A 344 15.87 -74.79 37.76
CA VAL A 344 14.90 -75.49 38.61
C VAL A 344 15.65 -76.20 39.72
N THR A 345 15.20 -76.08 40.96
CA THR A 345 15.78 -76.74 42.13
C THR A 345 14.72 -77.58 42.84
N ASP A 346 15.06 -78.83 43.16
CA ASP A 346 14.16 -79.73 43.89
C ASP A 346 14.29 -79.63 45.42
N VAL A 347 13.46 -80.40 46.14
CA VAL A 347 13.48 -80.46 47.62
C VAL A 347 14.78 -81.04 48.20
N PHE A 348 15.58 -81.71 47.38
CA PHE A 348 16.88 -82.29 47.74
C PHE A 348 18.05 -81.37 47.33
N SER A 349 17.75 -80.15 46.83
CA SER A 349 18.71 -79.17 46.34
C SER A 349 19.49 -79.61 45.09
N GLU A 350 18.95 -80.56 44.33
CA GLU A 350 19.43 -80.90 43.00
C GLU A 350 18.89 -79.89 41.98
N ASN A 351 19.73 -79.47 41.06
CA ASN A 351 19.41 -78.43 40.09
C ASN A 351 19.48 -78.92 38.65
N SER A 352 18.55 -78.43 37.83
CA SER A 352 18.53 -78.59 36.38
C SER A 352 18.44 -77.21 35.74
N THR A 353 19.16 -77.00 34.64
CA THR A 353 19.22 -75.71 33.96
C THR A 353 18.87 -75.83 32.48
N CYS A 354 18.27 -74.77 31.95
CA CYS A 354 17.98 -74.61 30.53
C CYS A 354 18.33 -73.18 30.10
N ALA A 355 18.93 -73.02 28.91
CA ALA A 355 19.20 -71.71 28.34
C ALA A 355 18.00 -71.25 27.49
N ALA A 356 17.65 -69.98 27.61
CA ALA A 356 16.64 -69.30 26.79
C ALA A 356 17.18 -67.96 26.28
N THR A 357 16.53 -67.41 25.26
CA THR A 357 16.84 -66.08 24.73
C THR A 357 15.57 -65.25 24.81
N ILE A 358 15.69 -64.04 25.35
CA ILE A 358 14.64 -63.03 25.46
C ILE A 358 14.96 -61.96 24.42
N SER A 359 13.99 -61.60 23.59
CA SER A 359 14.08 -60.38 22.78
C SER A 359 13.27 -59.29 23.48
N VAL A 360 13.88 -58.12 23.69
CA VAL A 360 13.22 -56.93 24.25
C VAL A 360 13.07 -55.92 23.12
N GLU A 361 11.85 -55.46 22.89
CA GLU A 361 11.54 -54.49 21.83
C GLU A 361 10.78 -53.30 22.40
N ASP A 362 11.07 -52.13 21.84
CA ASP A 362 10.28 -50.93 22.04
C ASP A 362 9.41 -50.70 20.79
N ASN A 363 8.10 -50.81 20.98
CA ASN A 363 7.08 -50.61 19.95
C ASN A 363 6.11 -49.47 20.35
N VAL A 364 6.47 -48.66 21.35
CA VAL A 364 5.67 -47.50 21.75
C VAL A 364 6.04 -46.33 20.84
N ALA A 365 5.08 -45.82 20.08
CA ALA A 365 5.32 -44.63 19.27
C ALA A 365 5.53 -43.39 20.16
N PRO A 366 6.41 -42.44 19.79
CA PRO A 366 6.62 -41.21 20.53
C PRO A 366 5.33 -40.37 20.63
N GLU A 367 5.23 -39.48 21.61
CA GLU A 367 4.19 -38.45 21.66
C GLU A 367 4.70 -37.18 20.94
N ALA A 368 4.15 -36.89 19.75
CA ALA A 368 4.46 -35.70 18.98
C ALA A 368 3.65 -34.50 19.49
N LEU A 369 4.34 -33.48 19.99
CA LEU A 369 3.75 -32.24 20.51
C LEU A 369 4.21 -31.06 19.65
N CYS A 370 3.25 -30.39 19.02
CA CYS A 370 3.49 -29.26 18.14
C CYS A 370 3.13 -27.94 18.82
N GLN A 371 3.80 -26.86 18.41
CA GLN A 371 3.41 -25.48 18.70
C GLN A 371 3.40 -24.66 17.41
N ASP A 372 2.49 -23.70 17.35
CA ASP A 372 2.42 -22.75 16.25
C ASP A 372 3.63 -21.80 16.28
N VAL A 373 4.11 -21.41 15.10
CA VAL A 373 5.31 -20.56 14.95
C VAL A 373 5.02 -19.40 14.01
N THR A 374 5.51 -18.22 14.34
CA THR A 374 5.56 -17.08 13.40
C THR A 374 6.97 -16.97 12.84
N VAL A 375 7.10 -16.97 11.51
CA VAL A 375 8.35 -16.70 10.81
C VAL A 375 8.24 -15.42 10.00
N GLN A 376 9.37 -14.75 9.82
CA GLN A 376 9.46 -13.45 9.15
C GLN A 376 10.27 -13.65 7.87
N LEU A 377 9.76 -13.17 6.74
CA LEU A 377 10.54 -13.15 5.51
C LEU A 377 11.75 -12.22 5.71
N GLY A 378 12.96 -12.73 5.45
CA GLY A 378 14.18 -11.93 5.51
C GLY A 378 14.34 -11.02 4.29
N ALA A 379 15.32 -10.11 4.32
CA ALA A 379 15.67 -9.24 3.18
C ALA A 379 16.09 -9.98 1.89
N SER A 380 16.26 -11.30 1.96
CA SER A 380 16.52 -12.22 0.84
C SER A 380 15.27 -13.00 0.39
N VAL A 381 14.08 -12.54 0.78
CA VAL A 381 12.77 -13.05 0.30
C VAL A 381 12.55 -14.54 0.61
N SER A 382 13.06 -14.98 1.77
CA SER A 382 12.91 -16.35 2.23
C SER A 382 12.95 -16.39 3.74
N ALA A 383 12.11 -17.25 4.31
CA ALA A 383 12.14 -17.62 5.72
C ALA A 383 12.41 -19.13 5.83
N SER A 384 13.31 -19.52 6.72
CA SER A 384 13.57 -20.92 7.02
C SER A 384 13.00 -21.29 8.39
N LEU A 385 12.32 -22.42 8.46
CA LEU A 385 11.77 -23.01 9.68
C LEU A 385 12.52 -24.31 9.99
N THR A 386 12.86 -24.53 11.26
CA THR A 386 13.45 -25.79 11.71
C THR A 386 12.46 -26.59 12.52
N ALA A 387 12.58 -27.92 12.46
CA ALA A 387 11.73 -28.85 13.22
C ALA A 387 11.72 -28.54 14.73
N THR A 388 12.84 -28.06 15.28
CA THR A 388 12.95 -27.68 16.70
C THR A 388 12.16 -26.43 17.08
N GLN A 389 11.83 -25.56 16.13
CA GLN A 389 10.99 -24.38 16.40
C GLN A 389 9.52 -24.77 16.54
N VAL A 390 9.09 -25.79 15.80
CA VAL A 390 7.73 -26.34 15.80
C VAL A 390 7.52 -27.35 16.92
N ASP A 391 8.57 -28.00 17.38
CA ASP A 391 8.52 -28.97 18.47
C ASP A 391 8.21 -28.29 19.82
N ASN A 392 7.13 -28.73 20.46
CA ASN A 392 6.67 -28.28 21.78
C ASN A 392 7.05 -29.28 22.88
N GLY A 393 8.25 -29.87 22.76
CA GLY A 393 8.76 -30.83 23.73
C GLY A 393 8.22 -32.24 23.53
N SER A 394 8.15 -32.70 22.27
CA SER A 394 7.82 -34.10 21.94
C SER A 394 8.69 -35.07 22.75
N ASN A 395 8.08 -36.15 23.22
CA ASN A 395 8.74 -37.05 24.17
C ASN A 395 8.44 -38.52 23.90
N ASP A 396 9.37 -39.37 24.30
CA ASP A 396 9.23 -40.82 24.31
C ASP A 396 9.95 -41.40 25.54
N ALA A 397 9.52 -42.58 25.99
CA ALA A 397 10.08 -43.25 27.15
C ALA A 397 11.52 -43.76 26.92
N CYS A 398 11.82 -44.22 25.69
CA CYS A 398 13.15 -44.68 25.27
C CYS A 398 13.93 -43.59 24.50
N GLY A 399 13.26 -42.50 24.16
CA GLY A 399 13.85 -41.23 23.75
C GLY A 399 13.73 -40.98 22.25
N ILE A 400 13.89 -39.71 21.86
CA ILE A 400 13.70 -39.27 20.48
C ILE A 400 14.99 -39.46 19.66
N GLY A 401 14.87 -40.08 18.49
CA GLY A 401 15.95 -40.27 17.53
C GLY A 401 16.08 -39.13 16.54
N SER A 402 14.95 -38.65 15.98
CA SER A 402 14.97 -37.54 15.00
C SER A 402 13.65 -36.76 14.94
N LEU A 403 13.75 -35.52 14.46
CA LEU A 403 12.63 -34.62 14.15
C LEU A 403 12.75 -34.19 12.68
N SER A 404 11.65 -34.19 11.95
CA SER A 404 11.61 -33.72 10.55
C SER A 404 10.30 -33.00 10.23
N LEU A 405 10.37 -32.00 9.35
CA LEU A 405 9.21 -31.30 8.81
C LEU A 405 9.03 -31.68 7.34
N ASP A 406 7.79 -31.65 6.86
CA ASP A 406 7.43 -31.77 5.45
C ASP A 406 7.80 -30.52 4.64
N GLU A 407 7.81 -29.34 5.27
CA GLU A 407 8.16 -28.06 4.67
C GLU A 407 9.03 -27.21 5.61
N THR A 408 10.09 -26.61 5.07
CA THR A 408 11.08 -25.85 5.84
C THR A 408 11.41 -24.48 5.28
N ASP A 409 11.02 -24.21 4.03
CA ASP A 409 11.36 -22.98 3.32
C ASP A 409 10.06 -22.31 2.90
N PHE A 410 9.93 -21.02 3.19
CA PHE A 410 8.76 -20.21 2.87
C PHE A 410 9.18 -18.97 2.08
N ASP A 411 8.38 -18.60 1.09
CA ASP A 411 8.58 -17.41 0.27
C ASP A 411 7.31 -16.50 0.25
N CYS A 412 7.23 -15.59 -0.71
CA CYS A 412 6.12 -14.63 -0.81
C CYS A 412 4.76 -15.28 -1.12
N ASP A 413 4.74 -16.43 -1.80
CA ASP A 413 3.48 -17.14 -2.08
C ASP A 413 2.89 -17.74 -0.79
N ASP A 414 3.71 -17.89 0.25
CA ASP A 414 3.36 -18.48 1.53
C ASP A 414 2.98 -17.43 2.60
N VAL A 415 2.88 -16.14 2.27
CA VAL A 415 2.52 -15.14 3.29
C VAL A 415 1.10 -15.38 3.82
N GLY A 416 0.98 -15.47 5.14
CA GLY A 416 -0.26 -15.87 5.83
C GLY A 416 -0.10 -17.16 6.61
N THR A 417 -1.18 -17.92 6.75
CA THR A 417 -1.22 -19.14 7.55
C THR A 417 -0.95 -20.37 6.70
N ASN A 418 0.17 -21.05 6.95
CA ASN A 418 0.50 -22.36 6.39
C ASN A 418 0.38 -23.44 7.45
N THR A 419 0.28 -24.70 7.02
CA THR A 419 0.24 -25.85 7.93
C THR A 419 1.39 -26.77 7.61
N VAL A 420 2.22 -27.06 8.60
CA VAL A 420 3.33 -28.01 8.48
C VAL A 420 3.10 -29.23 9.36
N THR A 421 3.65 -30.36 8.96
CA THR A 421 3.58 -31.63 9.68
C THR A 421 4.95 -31.95 10.27
N LEU A 422 5.04 -31.98 11.59
CA LEU A 422 6.21 -32.48 12.32
C LEU A 422 6.11 -34.00 12.45
N THR A 423 7.10 -34.70 11.92
CA THR A 423 7.30 -36.14 12.14
C THR A 423 8.39 -36.35 13.18
N VAL A 424 8.03 -37.03 14.26
CA VAL A 424 8.89 -37.39 15.38
C VAL A 424 9.17 -38.88 15.31
N THR A 425 10.44 -39.28 15.30
CA THR A 425 10.86 -40.68 15.28
C THR A 425 11.71 -40.96 16.51
N ASP A 426 11.39 -42.01 17.26
CA ASP A 426 12.17 -42.43 18.42
C ASP A 426 13.52 -43.08 17.99
N VAL A 427 14.33 -43.48 18.98
CA VAL A 427 15.63 -44.14 18.72
C VAL A 427 15.49 -45.58 18.21
N ASN A 428 14.29 -46.15 18.27
CA ASN A 428 13.95 -47.53 17.94
C ASN A 428 13.22 -47.68 16.59
N GLY A 429 12.86 -46.57 15.95
CA GLY A 429 12.23 -46.50 14.64
C GLY A 429 10.70 -46.33 14.65
N ASN A 430 10.06 -46.22 15.82
CA ASN A 430 8.64 -45.86 15.88
C ASN A 430 8.48 -44.36 15.63
N PHE A 431 7.33 -43.97 15.06
CA PHE A 431 7.10 -42.56 14.71
C PHE A 431 5.66 -42.13 14.98
N SER A 432 5.50 -40.83 15.22
CA SER A 432 4.22 -40.15 15.30
C SER A 432 4.32 -38.77 14.66
N THR A 433 3.17 -38.16 14.39
CA THR A 433 3.08 -36.88 13.70
C THR A 433 2.13 -35.93 14.41
N CYS A 434 2.44 -34.64 14.37
CA CYS A 434 1.52 -33.58 14.74
C CYS A 434 1.58 -32.45 13.70
N THR A 435 0.53 -31.63 13.64
CA THR A 435 0.45 -30.47 12.75
C THR A 435 0.61 -29.17 13.53
N ALA A 436 1.28 -28.18 12.94
CA ALA A 436 1.40 -26.83 13.47
C ALA A 436 1.03 -25.78 12.42
N THR A 437 0.48 -24.66 12.89
CA THR A 437 0.25 -23.49 12.05
C THR A 437 1.53 -22.64 12.00
N VAL A 438 2.01 -22.36 10.80
CA VAL A 438 3.12 -21.44 10.56
C VAL A 438 2.55 -20.15 10.01
N THR A 439 2.67 -19.06 10.76
CA THR A 439 2.29 -17.73 10.29
C THR A 439 3.52 -17.06 9.67
N VAL A 440 3.53 -16.93 8.35
CA VAL A 440 4.58 -16.19 7.63
C VAL A 440 4.13 -14.73 7.54
N GLU A 441 4.95 -13.83 8.08
CA GLU A 441 4.73 -12.39 8.00
C GLU A 441 5.78 -11.74 7.08
N ASP A 442 5.31 -10.80 6.26
CA ASP A 442 6.15 -9.87 5.55
C ASP A 442 6.09 -8.50 6.24
N ASN A 443 7.22 -8.10 6.83
CA ASN A 443 7.40 -6.80 7.49
C ASN A 443 8.51 -5.97 6.80
N VAL A 444 8.95 -6.39 5.60
CA VAL A 444 9.95 -5.65 4.82
C VAL A 444 9.22 -4.55 4.05
N ALA A 445 9.56 -3.29 4.29
CA ALA A 445 8.98 -2.20 3.53
C ALA A 445 9.55 -2.16 2.10
N PRO A 446 8.74 -1.76 1.10
CA PRO A 446 9.19 -1.61 -0.28
C PRO A 446 10.32 -0.59 -0.41
N ASP A 447 11.14 -0.66 -1.45
CA ASP A 447 12.09 0.40 -1.79
C ASP A 447 11.42 1.41 -2.73
N ALA A 448 11.32 2.66 -2.30
CA ALA A 448 10.66 3.72 -3.05
C ALA A 448 11.71 4.58 -3.77
N GLU A 449 11.70 4.56 -5.09
CA GLU A 449 12.61 5.35 -5.94
C GLU A 449 11.81 6.44 -6.67
N CYS A 450 12.32 7.67 -6.61
CA CYS A 450 11.66 8.86 -7.17
C CYS A 450 12.63 9.57 -8.12
N ASP A 451 12.13 10.02 -9.27
CA ASP A 451 12.86 10.92 -10.18
C ASP A 451 12.33 12.35 -10.07
N ASP A 452 13.24 13.32 -10.23
CA ASP A 452 12.90 14.73 -10.29
C ASP A 452 12.47 15.09 -11.73
N ILE A 453 11.41 15.90 -11.88
CA ILE A 453 10.85 16.23 -13.19
C ILE A 453 10.55 17.72 -13.37
N ASP A 454 10.52 18.15 -14.63
CA ASP A 454 10.06 19.48 -15.03
C ASP A 454 8.69 19.36 -15.72
N VAL A 455 7.72 20.17 -15.29
CA VAL A 455 6.34 20.17 -15.76
C VAL A 455 5.96 21.56 -16.25
N ARG A 456 5.30 21.61 -17.41
CA ARG A 456 4.85 22.86 -18.02
C ARG A 456 3.36 23.04 -17.81
N LEU A 457 2.95 24.24 -17.40
CA LEU A 457 1.54 24.63 -17.39
C LEU A 457 0.99 24.69 -18.83
N ASP A 458 -0.30 24.41 -18.97
CA ASP A 458 -1.01 24.50 -20.25
C ASP A 458 -1.62 25.90 -20.48
N GLU A 459 -2.33 26.08 -21.60
CA GLU A 459 -2.96 27.34 -21.99
C GLU A 459 -4.00 27.86 -20.97
N ASP A 460 -4.50 27.01 -20.06
CA ASP A 460 -5.42 27.36 -18.99
C ASP A 460 -4.67 27.63 -17.65
N GLY A 461 -3.34 27.49 -17.62
CA GLY A 461 -2.50 27.71 -16.44
C GLY A 461 -2.43 26.51 -15.50
N GLU A 462 -2.72 25.31 -15.98
CA GLU A 462 -2.80 24.09 -15.18
C GLU A 462 -1.83 23.01 -15.70
N ALA A 463 -1.36 22.17 -14.80
CA ALA A 463 -0.66 20.94 -15.17
C ALA A 463 -0.99 19.80 -14.21
N SER A 464 -0.88 18.57 -14.71
CA SER A 464 -1.02 17.39 -13.89
C SER A 464 0.08 16.37 -14.16
N ILE A 465 0.52 15.71 -13.11
CA ILE A 465 1.45 14.57 -13.16
C ILE A 465 0.72 13.28 -12.82
N ASP A 466 1.19 12.19 -13.42
CA ASP A 466 0.82 10.83 -13.05
C ASP A 466 1.92 10.16 -12.20
N ILE A 467 1.57 9.05 -11.58
CA ILE A 467 2.50 8.28 -10.74
C ILE A 467 3.75 7.87 -11.54
N SER A 468 3.57 7.45 -12.80
CA SER A 468 4.66 7.01 -13.67
C SER A 468 5.67 8.09 -14.03
N ASP A 469 5.32 9.36 -13.83
CA ASP A 469 6.23 10.48 -14.09
C ASP A 469 7.20 10.68 -12.92
N ILE A 470 6.84 10.21 -11.72
CA ILE A 470 7.64 10.36 -10.50
C ILE A 470 8.35 9.06 -10.10
N ASP A 471 7.71 7.92 -10.34
CA ASP A 471 8.24 6.61 -9.93
C ASP A 471 9.42 6.17 -10.82
N ASP A 472 10.62 6.06 -10.24
CA ASP A 472 11.86 5.66 -10.93
C ASP A 472 12.11 4.13 -10.84
N GLY A 473 11.04 3.36 -10.72
CA GLY A 473 11.13 1.90 -10.61
C GLY A 473 11.16 1.41 -9.17
N SER A 474 10.32 1.99 -8.31
CA SER A 474 10.07 1.44 -6.96
C SER A 474 9.80 -0.05 -7.04
N GLU A 475 10.43 -0.81 -6.16
CA GLU A 475 10.35 -2.27 -6.16
C GLU A 475 10.13 -2.84 -4.77
N ASP A 476 9.52 -4.01 -4.75
CA ASP A 476 9.36 -4.81 -3.55
C ASP A 476 9.58 -6.29 -3.87
N ALA A 477 10.09 -7.01 -2.90
CA ALA A 477 10.38 -8.43 -3.00
C ALA A 477 9.13 -9.30 -3.19
N CYS A 478 8.03 -8.99 -2.50
CA CYS A 478 6.74 -9.68 -2.57
C CYS A 478 5.71 -8.93 -3.43
N GLY A 479 6.08 -7.75 -3.91
CA GLY A 479 5.39 -7.00 -4.94
C GLY A 479 4.59 -5.82 -4.39
N ILE A 480 4.30 -4.87 -5.27
CA ILE A 480 3.66 -3.61 -4.92
C ILE A 480 2.14 -3.72 -5.11
N ALA A 481 1.35 -3.38 -4.08
CA ALA A 481 -0.10 -3.28 -4.22
C ALA A 481 -0.55 -1.90 -4.71
N ASN A 482 0.09 -0.83 -4.22
CA ASN A 482 -0.40 0.52 -4.47
C ASN A 482 0.72 1.56 -4.46
N LEU A 483 0.61 2.50 -5.40
CA LEU A 483 1.43 3.69 -5.49
C LEU A 483 0.50 4.92 -5.36
N SER A 484 0.93 5.93 -4.62
CA SER A 484 0.14 7.16 -4.46
C SER A 484 0.99 8.40 -4.30
N LEU A 485 0.58 9.48 -4.97
CA LEU A 485 1.17 10.81 -4.82
C LEU A 485 0.30 11.65 -3.88
N ASN A 486 0.93 12.43 -3.01
CA ASN A 486 0.22 13.38 -2.14
C ASN A 486 -0.39 14.57 -2.91
N ARG A 487 0.12 14.84 -4.11
CA ARG A 487 -0.28 15.95 -4.97
C ARG A 487 -0.07 15.54 -6.43
N ARG A 488 -0.99 15.96 -7.31
CA ARG A 488 -0.92 15.70 -8.75
C ARG A 488 -1.14 16.91 -9.63
N ASN A 489 -1.86 17.91 -9.14
CA ASN A 489 -2.24 19.08 -9.92
C ASN A 489 -1.45 20.30 -9.44
N PHE A 490 -1.07 21.12 -10.40
CA PHE A 490 -0.32 22.35 -10.24
C PHE A 490 -0.99 23.43 -11.06
N ASP A 491 -1.01 24.64 -10.51
CA ASP A 491 -1.54 25.82 -11.16
C ASP A 491 -0.48 26.94 -11.16
N CYS A 492 -0.83 28.13 -11.65
CA CYS A 492 0.07 29.27 -11.66
C CYS A 492 0.62 29.69 -10.27
N SER A 493 -0.06 29.35 -9.16
CA SER A 493 0.49 29.58 -7.81
C SER A 493 1.65 28.64 -7.45
N ASP A 494 1.86 27.61 -8.28
CA ASP A 494 2.87 26.59 -8.09
C ASP A 494 4.13 26.73 -8.92
N VAL A 495 4.29 27.81 -9.69
CA VAL A 495 5.52 28.07 -10.45
C VAL A 495 6.75 28.01 -9.52
N GLY A 496 7.80 27.33 -10.00
CA GLY A 496 9.03 27.01 -9.27
C GLY A 496 9.07 25.59 -8.70
N GLU A 497 10.01 25.33 -7.79
CA GLU A 497 10.23 23.99 -7.22
C GLU A 497 9.15 23.63 -6.18
N LYS A 498 8.46 22.50 -6.40
CA LYS A 498 7.53 21.90 -5.43
C LYS A 498 7.95 20.47 -5.10
N THR A 499 7.81 20.10 -3.83
CA THR A 499 8.09 18.73 -3.39
C THR A 499 6.83 17.88 -3.45
N VAL A 500 6.89 16.78 -4.21
CA VAL A 500 5.86 15.73 -4.25
C VAL A 500 6.38 14.51 -3.51
N ARG A 501 5.50 13.83 -2.77
CA ARG A 501 5.80 12.59 -2.07
C ARG A 501 5.09 11.43 -2.75
N LEU A 502 5.86 10.45 -3.19
CA LEU A 502 5.38 9.13 -3.57
C LEU A 502 5.34 8.24 -2.33
N THR A 503 4.20 7.59 -2.10
CA THR A 503 4.01 6.55 -1.09
C THR A 503 3.78 5.23 -1.80
N VAL A 504 4.69 4.29 -1.56
CA VAL A 504 4.66 2.92 -2.08
C VAL A 504 4.15 2.02 -0.98
N THR A 505 3.20 1.16 -1.29
CA THR A 505 2.65 0.16 -0.35
C THR A 505 2.68 -1.20 -1.02
N ASP A 506 3.32 -2.16 -0.37
CA ASP A 506 3.39 -3.54 -0.84
C ASP A 506 2.03 -4.28 -0.68
N VAL A 507 1.96 -5.51 -1.18
CA VAL A 507 0.76 -6.36 -1.07
C VAL A 507 0.44 -6.80 0.35
N ASN A 508 1.37 -6.64 1.28
CA ASN A 508 1.29 -7.08 2.67
C ASN A 508 1.00 -5.92 3.65
N GLY A 509 0.95 -4.67 3.15
CA GLY A 509 0.59 -3.47 3.90
C GLY A 509 1.78 -2.67 4.45
N ASN A 510 3.03 -3.06 4.19
CA ASN A 510 4.18 -2.22 4.54
C ASN A 510 4.28 -1.06 3.55
N SER A 511 4.82 0.07 4.01
CA SER A 511 4.91 1.27 3.19
C SER A 511 6.23 2.00 3.38
N SER A 512 6.70 2.57 2.28
CA SER A 512 7.85 3.48 2.23
C SER A 512 7.49 4.71 1.40
N THR A 513 8.32 5.74 1.51
CA THR A 513 8.08 6.99 0.79
C THR A 513 9.38 7.58 0.28
N CYS A 514 9.37 8.10 -0.95
CA CYS A 514 10.39 8.96 -1.49
C CYS A 514 9.80 10.34 -1.83
N THR A 515 10.67 11.31 -2.06
CA THR A 515 10.27 12.67 -2.45
C THR A 515 10.98 13.06 -3.73
N ALA A 516 10.21 13.59 -4.67
CA ALA A 516 10.69 14.19 -5.91
C ALA A 516 10.49 15.70 -5.88
N THR A 517 11.40 16.41 -6.54
CA THR A 517 11.29 17.82 -6.87
C THR A 517 10.61 17.93 -8.23
N VAL A 518 9.46 18.61 -8.26
CA VAL A 518 8.73 18.96 -9.49
C VAL A 518 8.96 20.43 -9.75
N THR A 519 9.68 20.76 -10.81
CA THR A 519 9.87 22.14 -11.26
C THR A 519 8.70 22.51 -12.16
N VAL A 520 7.80 23.37 -11.68
CA VAL A 520 6.69 23.88 -12.51
C VAL A 520 7.17 25.12 -13.25
N GLU A 521 7.13 25.06 -14.57
CA GLU A 521 7.54 26.14 -15.45
C GLU A 521 6.35 26.69 -16.24
N ASP A 522 6.28 28.02 -16.31
CA ASP A 522 5.41 28.75 -17.21
C ASP A 522 6.27 29.34 -18.33
N GLN A 523 6.08 28.82 -19.54
CA GLN A 523 6.83 29.20 -20.75
C GLN A 523 5.92 29.77 -21.84
N ASP A 524 4.64 30.01 -21.53
CA ASP A 524 3.70 30.52 -22.52
C ASP A 524 3.83 32.05 -22.61
N ASP A 525 4.05 32.57 -23.82
CA ASP A 525 4.13 34.01 -24.04
C ASP A 525 2.75 34.66 -23.76
N PRO A 526 2.68 35.82 -23.09
CA PRO A 526 1.42 36.53 -22.86
C PRO A 526 0.77 36.98 -24.19
N GLU A 527 -0.57 37.07 -24.23
CA GLU A 527 -1.28 37.65 -25.36
C GLU A 527 -1.35 39.18 -25.22
N ALA A 528 -0.50 39.89 -25.98
CA ALA A 528 -0.51 41.36 -26.04
C ALA A 528 -1.56 41.88 -27.05
N VAL A 529 -2.58 42.59 -26.57
CA VAL A 529 -3.66 43.17 -27.39
C VAL A 529 -3.64 44.69 -27.27
N CYS A 530 -3.46 45.38 -28.39
CA CYS A 530 -3.38 46.83 -28.46
C CYS A 530 -4.62 47.45 -29.13
N ARG A 531 -4.99 48.65 -28.71
CA ARG A 531 -5.94 49.53 -29.41
C ARG A 531 -5.30 50.84 -29.82
N ASP A 532 -5.74 51.34 -30.97
CA ASP A 532 -5.43 52.69 -31.42
C ASP A 532 -6.21 53.72 -30.60
N ILE A 533 -5.59 54.85 -30.31
CA ILE A 533 -6.20 55.95 -29.54
C ILE A 533 -5.97 57.31 -30.21
N THR A 534 -6.77 58.29 -29.83
CA THR A 534 -6.62 59.69 -30.22
C THR A 534 -6.53 60.55 -28.98
N ILE A 535 -5.48 61.37 -28.89
CA ILE A 535 -5.25 62.29 -27.76
C ILE A 535 -5.12 63.73 -28.26
N GLN A 536 -5.46 64.68 -27.40
CA GLN A 536 -5.34 66.12 -27.68
C GLN A 536 -4.20 66.71 -26.85
N LEU A 537 -3.36 67.53 -27.48
CA LEU A 537 -2.37 68.31 -26.74
C LEU A 537 -3.04 69.35 -25.83
N GLY A 538 -2.49 69.56 -24.64
CA GLY A 538 -2.88 70.63 -23.73
C GLY A 538 -2.50 72.02 -24.27
N PRO A 539 -2.95 73.09 -23.59
CA PRO A 539 -2.61 74.48 -23.95
C PRO A 539 -1.10 74.78 -23.94
N ASP A 540 -0.32 74.00 -23.22
CA ASP A 540 1.15 74.06 -23.14
C ASP A 540 1.85 73.23 -24.25
N GLY A 541 1.08 72.60 -25.15
CA GLY A 541 1.60 71.81 -26.26
C GLY A 541 2.03 70.40 -25.90
N THR A 542 1.61 69.86 -24.74
CA THR A 542 1.98 68.50 -24.28
C THR A 542 0.78 67.61 -24.00
N ALA A 543 0.94 66.28 -24.13
CA ALA A 543 0.01 65.27 -23.64
C ALA A 543 0.77 64.02 -23.23
N SER A 544 0.21 63.22 -22.32
CA SER A 544 0.78 61.92 -21.96
C SER A 544 -0.26 60.82 -21.94
N ILE A 545 0.20 59.58 -22.13
CA ILE A 545 -0.59 58.35 -22.06
C ILE A 545 0.05 57.40 -21.06
N SER A 546 -0.76 56.46 -20.56
CA SER A 546 -0.34 55.33 -19.75
C SER A 546 -0.50 54.02 -20.53
N PRO A 547 0.16 52.92 -20.12
CA PRO A 547 -0.01 51.62 -20.76
C PRO A 547 -1.48 51.18 -20.87
N GLY A 548 -2.31 51.52 -19.87
CA GLY A 548 -3.74 51.17 -19.85
C GLY A 548 -4.59 51.88 -20.92
N ASP A 549 -4.11 53.00 -21.47
CA ASP A 549 -4.83 53.71 -22.53
C ASP A 549 -4.78 52.95 -23.86
N VAL A 550 -3.66 52.27 -24.14
CA VAL A 550 -3.46 51.51 -25.39
C VAL A 550 -3.65 50.01 -25.24
N ASP A 551 -3.68 49.48 -24.02
CA ASP A 551 -3.97 48.06 -23.75
C ASP A 551 -5.46 47.76 -23.98
N ASP A 552 -5.79 46.82 -24.87
CA ASP A 552 -7.15 46.38 -25.21
C ASP A 552 -7.51 45.02 -24.60
N GLY A 553 -6.92 44.72 -23.44
CA GLY A 553 -7.23 43.51 -22.67
C GLY A 553 -6.19 42.42 -22.85
N SER A 554 -4.91 42.79 -22.86
CA SER A 554 -3.80 41.84 -22.83
C SER A 554 -3.93 40.91 -21.63
N SER A 555 -3.72 39.61 -21.87
CA SER A 555 -3.97 38.55 -20.91
C SER A 555 -2.92 37.45 -20.98
N ASP A 556 -2.75 36.77 -19.86
CA ASP A 556 -1.95 35.56 -19.72
C ASP A 556 -2.63 34.64 -18.70
N ALA A 557 -2.41 33.33 -18.80
CA ALA A 557 -3.01 32.34 -17.90
C ALA A 557 -2.50 32.50 -16.46
N CYS A 558 -1.22 32.83 -16.28
CA CYS A 558 -0.56 33.06 -15.00
C CYS A 558 -0.44 34.53 -14.61
N GLY A 559 -1.02 35.42 -15.41
CA GLY A 559 -1.18 36.83 -15.10
C GLY A 559 -0.06 37.69 -15.67
N ILE A 560 -0.29 39.00 -15.63
CA ILE A 560 0.62 39.99 -16.22
C ILE A 560 1.33 40.75 -15.10
N ASP A 561 2.66 40.68 -15.08
CA ASP A 561 3.50 41.44 -14.13
C ASP A 561 3.61 42.91 -14.55
N SER A 562 3.97 43.17 -15.80
CA SER A 562 4.30 44.53 -16.25
C SER A 562 3.78 44.87 -17.64
N ARG A 563 3.58 46.17 -17.85
CA ARG A 563 3.19 46.79 -19.12
C ARG A 563 4.02 48.06 -19.31
N GLU A 564 4.78 48.13 -20.39
CA GLU A 564 5.68 49.26 -20.67
C GLU A 564 5.45 49.82 -22.08
N LEU A 565 5.50 51.14 -22.21
CA LEU A 565 5.36 51.83 -23.49
C LEU A 565 6.70 52.31 -24.03
N SER A 566 6.85 52.29 -25.35
CA SER A 566 8.02 52.89 -26.02
C SER A 566 8.03 54.42 -25.99
N GLN A 567 6.89 55.04 -25.73
CA GLN A 567 6.71 56.49 -25.63
C GLN A 567 5.45 56.80 -24.81
N GLU A 568 5.58 57.66 -23.81
CA GLU A 568 4.48 58.07 -22.93
C GLU A 568 4.10 59.55 -23.12
N ASP A 569 5.07 60.40 -23.48
CA ASP A 569 4.88 61.84 -23.65
C ASP A 569 4.86 62.24 -25.12
N PHE A 570 3.97 63.17 -25.46
CA PHE A 570 3.76 63.71 -26.80
C PHE A 570 3.81 65.24 -26.76
N THR A 571 4.40 65.81 -27.79
CA THR A 571 4.59 67.24 -27.98
C THR A 571 4.08 67.69 -29.34
N CYS A 572 4.21 68.97 -29.64
CA CYS A 572 3.94 69.50 -30.97
C CYS A 572 4.72 68.84 -32.13
N ALA A 573 5.88 68.22 -31.86
CA ALA A 573 6.61 67.47 -32.87
C ALA A 573 5.89 66.17 -33.27
N ASP A 574 5.01 65.68 -32.41
CA ASP A 574 4.33 64.39 -32.55
C ASP A 574 2.91 64.56 -33.13
N VAL A 575 2.51 65.75 -33.60
CA VAL A 575 1.18 65.94 -34.20
C VAL A 575 1.01 65.05 -35.43
N GLY A 576 -0.07 64.25 -35.43
CA GLY A 576 -0.33 63.20 -36.42
C GLY A 576 -0.24 61.79 -35.81
N PRO A 577 -0.15 60.74 -36.65
CA PRO A 577 -0.08 59.36 -36.19
C PRO A 577 1.34 59.00 -35.70
N ASN A 578 1.43 58.53 -34.46
CA ASN A 578 2.65 57.97 -33.86
C ASN A 578 2.46 56.48 -33.57
N VAL A 579 3.47 55.66 -33.85
CA VAL A 579 3.42 54.22 -33.55
C VAL A 579 4.11 53.99 -32.21
N VAL A 580 3.33 53.53 -31.22
CA VAL A 580 3.82 53.17 -29.89
C VAL A 580 3.81 51.64 -29.76
N THR A 581 4.87 51.09 -29.18
CA THR A 581 4.95 49.68 -28.83
C THR A 581 4.54 49.50 -27.37
N LEU A 582 3.59 48.61 -27.10
CA LEU A 582 3.29 48.10 -25.77
C LEU A 582 4.05 46.78 -25.59
N ASN A 583 4.95 46.72 -24.62
CA ASN A 583 5.61 45.50 -24.16
C ASN A 583 4.85 44.98 -22.94
N VAL A 584 4.43 43.72 -22.98
CA VAL A 584 3.71 43.05 -21.90
C VAL A 584 4.58 41.88 -21.43
N SER A 585 4.82 41.80 -20.12
CA SER A 585 5.53 40.68 -19.50
C SER A 585 4.66 40.01 -18.44
N ASP A 586 4.70 38.68 -18.39
CA ASP A 586 4.09 37.91 -17.31
C ASP A 586 4.99 37.84 -16.06
N GLU A 587 4.54 37.15 -15.01
CA GLU A 587 5.27 36.95 -13.75
C GLU A 587 6.47 35.97 -13.88
N SER A 588 6.50 35.18 -14.96
CA SER A 588 7.52 34.16 -15.27
C SER A 588 8.66 34.70 -16.14
N GLY A 589 8.49 35.91 -16.68
CA GLY A 589 9.47 36.62 -17.51
C GLY A 589 9.31 36.41 -19.01
N ASN A 590 8.21 35.81 -19.49
CA ASN A 590 7.92 35.74 -20.93
C ASN A 590 7.38 37.09 -21.41
N GLU A 591 7.73 37.49 -22.64
CA GLU A 591 7.44 38.82 -23.17
C GLU A 591 6.75 38.78 -24.53
N ARG A 592 5.73 39.63 -24.70
CA ARG A 592 5.09 39.87 -26.00
C ARG A 592 4.87 41.35 -26.26
N ARG A 593 4.83 41.70 -27.55
CA ARG A 593 4.67 43.09 -28.02
C ARG A 593 3.50 43.23 -28.97
N CYS A 594 2.78 44.33 -28.82
CA CYS A 594 1.82 44.80 -29.81
C CYS A 594 2.08 46.27 -30.17
N LEU A 595 1.54 46.71 -31.31
CA LEU A 595 1.67 48.07 -31.81
C LEU A 595 0.33 48.78 -31.72
N ALA A 596 0.33 49.99 -31.20
CA ALA A 596 -0.81 50.90 -31.17
C ALA A 596 -0.46 52.19 -31.92
N THR A 597 -1.42 52.71 -32.69
CA THR A 597 -1.31 54.03 -33.30
C THR A 597 -1.93 55.07 -32.36
N VAL A 598 -1.10 55.98 -31.86
CA VAL A 598 -1.53 57.15 -31.07
C VAL A 598 -1.61 58.33 -32.02
N THR A 599 -2.84 58.73 -32.34
CA THR A 599 -3.08 59.93 -33.17
C THR A 599 -3.12 61.15 -32.26
N VAL A 600 -2.11 62.02 -32.37
CA VAL A 600 -2.02 63.26 -31.59
C VAL A 600 -2.64 64.38 -32.42
N GLU A 601 -3.70 64.96 -31.90
CA GLU A 601 -4.32 66.15 -32.45
C GLU A 601 -3.73 67.41 -31.80
N GLY A 602 -3.35 68.38 -32.63
CA GLY A 602 -2.78 69.65 -32.19
C GLY A 602 -3.85 70.67 -31.80
N ILE A 603 -3.45 71.69 -31.04
CA ILE A 603 -4.34 72.81 -30.69
C ILE A 603 -4.58 73.72 -31.90
N THR A 604 -5.82 74.19 -32.10
CA THR A 604 -6.14 75.22 -33.11
C THR A 604 -6.16 76.60 -32.48
N LEU A 605 -5.15 77.45 -32.78
CA LEU A 605 -5.12 78.84 -32.32
C LEU A 605 -5.92 79.76 -33.26
N PRO A 606 -6.57 80.83 -32.74
CA PRO A 606 -7.07 81.91 -33.59
C PRO A 606 -5.90 82.64 -34.27
N PRO A 607 -6.12 83.25 -35.46
CA PRO A 607 -5.05 83.95 -36.18
C PRO A 607 -4.52 85.20 -35.47
N ILE A 608 -5.32 85.80 -34.59
CA ILE A 608 -4.98 86.99 -33.81
C ILE A 608 -5.35 86.72 -32.34
N LEU A 609 -4.41 86.97 -31.44
CA LEU A 609 -4.61 87.03 -30.00
C LEU A 609 -4.65 88.49 -29.53
N TYR A 610 -5.58 88.82 -28.64
CA TYR A 610 -5.77 90.17 -28.12
C TYR A 610 -5.29 90.28 -26.68
N VAL A 611 -4.61 91.38 -26.35
CA VAL A 611 -4.02 91.64 -25.03
C VAL A 611 -4.37 93.06 -24.57
N ASP A 612 -4.90 93.19 -23.37
CA ASP A 612 -5.28 94.46 -22.74
C ASP A 612 -5.03 94.39 -21.22
N ASP A 613 -4.17 95.26 -20.69
CA ASP A 613 -3.81 95.29 -19.26
C ASP A 613 -5.01 95.62 -18.34
N ASN A 614 -6.06 96.23 -18.91
CA ASN A 614 -7.32 96.53 -18.22
C ASN A 614 -8.37 95.41 -18.36
N ALA A 615 -8.08 94.32 -19.08
CA ALA A 615 -8.99 93.20 -19.23
C ALA A 615 -9.25 92.46 -17.91
N ALA A 616 -10.37 91.73 -17.85
CA ALA A 616 -10.67 90.88 -16.71
C ALA A 616 -9.70 89.66 -16.66
N PRO A 617 -9.31 89.18 -15.46
CA PRO A 617 -8.49 87.98 -15.34
C PRO A 617 -9.14 86.76 -16.01
N GLY A 618 -8.35 85.94 -16.70
CA GLY A 618 -8.80 84.66 -17.29
C GLY A 618 -9.40 84.75 -18.69
N GLY A 619 -9.13 85.84 -19.44
CA GLY A 619 -9.42 85.91 -20.88
C GLY A 619 -8.60 84.88 -21.69
N ASP A 620 -9.14 84.44 -22.82
CA ASP A 620 -8.55 83.45 -23.73
C ASP A 620 -7.86 84.10 -24.96
N GLY A 621 -7.83 85.42 -25.01
CA GLY A 621 -7.25 86.21 -26.08
C GLY A 621 -8.04 86.19 -27.38
N SER A 622 -9.27 85.67 -27.42
CA SER A 622 -10.02 85.49 -28.67
C SER A 622 -10.60 86.78 -29.26
N SER A 623 -10.70 87.85 -28.47
CA SER A 623 -11.26 89.17 -28.83
C SER A 623 -10.83 90.21 -27.80
N TRP A 624 -11.06 91.51 -28.05
CA TRP A 624 -10.80 92.54 -27.02
C TRP A 624 -11.62 92.31 -25.74
N THR A 625 -12.82 91.73 -25.84
CA THR A 625 -13.66 91.40 -24.65
C THR A 625 -13.07 90.29 -23.81
N ASN A 626 -12.40 89.33 -24.44
CA ASN A 626 -11.76 88.18 -23.77
C ASN A 626 -10.23 88.30 -23.82
N ALA A 627 -9.69 89.51 -23.92
CA ALA A 627 -8.26 89.71 -24.08
C ALA A 627 -7.47 89.09 -22.93
N PHE A 628 -6.25 88.62 -23.20
CA PHE A 628 -5.33 88.30 -22.13
C PHE A 628 -5.01 89.56 -21.35
N GLN A 629 -5.11 89.47 -20.03
CA GLN A 629 -4.68 90.55 -19.13
C GLN A 629 -3.15 90.73 -19.18
N ASP A 630 -2.44 89.60 -19.23
CA ASP A 630 -0.99 89.57 -19.26
C ASP A 630 -0.48 89.22 -20.66
N LEU A 631 0.34 90.10 -21.27
CA LEU A 631 1.01 89.83 -22.56
C LEU A 631 1.81 88.53 -22.53
N GLN A 632 2.33 88.17 -21.36
CA GLN A 632 3.12 86.97 -21.19
C GLN A 632 2.29 85.69 -21.37
N ASP A 633 1.02 85.66 -20.98
CA ASP A 633 0.14 84.51 -21.18
C ASP A 633 -0.20 84.33 -22.68
N ALA A 634 -0.38 85.44 -23.40
CA ALA A 634 -0.55 85.41 -24.85
C ALA A 634 0.70 84.90 -25.57
N LEU A 635 1.89 85.28 -25.07
CA LEU A 635 3.16 84.78 -25.59
C LEU A 635 3.36 83.30 -25.26
N ASP A 636 3.07 82.85 -24.04
CA ASP A 636 3.17 81.44 -23.65
C ASP A 636 2.29 80.57 -24.57
N LEU A 637 1.06 81.02 -24.87
CA LEU A 637 0.16 80.32 -25.80
C LEU A 637 0.64 80.36 -27.26
N ALA A 638 1.07 81.54 -27.75
CA ALA A 638 1.53 81.71 -29.14
C ALA A 638 2.87 81.01 -29.42
N CYS A 639 3.74 80.94 -28.41
CA CYS A 639 5.04 80.29 -28.49
C CYS A 639 4.98 78.80 -28.19
N GLY A 640 3.97 78.34 -27.43
CA GLY A 640 3.77 76.93 -27.06
C GLY A 640 2.96 76.09 -28.05
N GLY A 641 2.24 76.72 -28.99
CA GLY A 641 1.32 76.02 -29.87
C GLY A 641 1.93 75.38 -31.13
N CYS A 642 1.38 74.23 -31.52
CA CYS A 642 1.68 73.54 -32.79
C CYS A 642 0.93 74.16 -33.98
N ALA A 643 0.09 75.16 -33.73
CA ALA A 643 -0.52 76.01 -34.75
C ALA A 643 0.47 77.12 -35.10
N GLY A 644 0.77 77.27 -36.39
CA GLY A 644 1.74 78.24 -36.90
C GLY A 644 1.42 79.72 -36.62
N THR A 645 2.20 80.59 -37.28
CA THR A 645 2.30 82.05 -37.07
C THR A 645 1.07 82.72 -36.44
N ALA A 646 1.20 83.17 -35.19
CA ALA A 646 0.17 83.94 -34.48
C ALA A 646 0.53 85.44 -34.46
N GLU A 647 -0.47 86.30 -34.68
CA GLU A 647 -0.35 87.72 -34.40
C GLU A 647 -0.87 88.01 -32.98
N ILE A 648 -0.18 88.86 -32.23
CA ILE A 648 -0.61 89.36 -30.91
C ILE A 648 -0.83 90.87 -31.03
N TRP A 649 -2.06 91.32 -30.80
CA TRP A 649 -2.45 92.72 -30.86
C TRP A 649 -2.63 93.25 -29.43
N VAL A 650 -1.91 94.32 -29.11
CA VAL A 650 -1.77 94.83 -27.75
C VAL A 650 -2.37 96.23 -27.65
N ALA A 651 -3.30 96.42 -26.71
CA ALA A 651 -3.94 97.70 -26.43
C ALA A 651 -2.94 98.71 -25.82
N ASP A 652 -3.31 99.98 -25.76
CA ASP A 652 -2.56 100.98 -25.01
C ASP A 652 -2.60 100.64 -23.52
N GLY A 653 -1.46 100.79 -22.85
CA GLY A 653 -1.30 100.26 -21.50
C GLY A 653 0.15 100.03 -21.11
N LEU A 654 0.33 99.48 -19.92
CA LEU A 654 1.61 99.16 -19.29
C LEU A 654 1.71 97.64 -19.05
N TYR A 655 2.66 96.99 -19.72
CA TYR A 655 2.86 95.55 -19.64
C TYR A 655 4.20 95.26 -18.98
N ILE A 656 4.18 94.42 -17.95
CA ILE A 656 5.33 94.06 -17.11
C ILE A 656 5.64 92.57 -17.30
N PRO A 657 6.90 92.19 -17.55
CA PRO A 657 7.25 90.79 -17.72
C PRO A 657 7.15 90.04 -16.40
N SER A 658 6.51 88.86 -16.42
CA SER A 658 6.20 88.09 -15.21
C SER A 658 6.85 86.70 -15.16
N ARG A 659 7.48 86.22 -16.25
CA ARG A 659 8.12 84.90 -16.35
C ARG A 659 9.63 85.05 -16.49
N SER A 660 10.40 84.44 -15.57
CA SER A 660 11.87 84.43 -15.62
C SER A 660 12.38 83.55 -16.76
N TYR A 661 13.29 84.10 -17.55
CA TYR A 661 14.08 83.36 -18.55
C TYR A 661 15.56 83.47 -18.18
N ASP A 662 16.09 82.46 -17.49
CA ASP A 662 17.49 82.43 -17.07
C ASP A 662 18.41 82.09 -18.25
N PHE A 663 19.07 83.10 -18.81
CA PHE A 663 20.00 82.95 -19.93
C PHE A 663 21.40 82.45 -19.52
N ASN A 664 21.74 82.55 -18.23
CA ASN A 664 23.07 82.21 -17.72
C ASN A 664 23.10 80.88 -16.96
N ASN A 665 21.93 80.35 -16.59
CA ASN A 665 21.77 79.15 -15.76
C ASN A 665 22.58 79.27 -14.45
N ASP A 666 22.65 80.50 -13.92
CA ASP A 666 23.50 80.89 -12.80
C ASP A 666 22.75 80.83 -11.45
N GLY A 667 21.42 80.69 -11.48
CA GLY A 667 20.61 80.39 -10.30
C GLY A 667 20.60 81.50 -9.24
N GLU A 668 21.00 82.74 -9.58
CA GLU A 668 20.99 83.88 -8.66
C GLU A 668 19.85 84.88 -8.94
N GLU A 669 19.16 85.26 -7.85
CA GLU A 669 18.33 86.45 -7.59
C GLU A 669 16.94 86.67 -8.26
N GLN A 670 15.91 86.08 -7.65
CA GLN A 670 14.59 86.71 -7.35
C GLN A 670 13.86 87.47 -8.47
N GLY A 671 13.73 86.87 -9.66
CA GLY A 671 12.72 87.23 -10.65
C GLY A 671 13.05 88.43 -11.54
N ARG A 672 14.28 88.95 -11.48
CA ARG A 672 14.75 90.05 -12.36
C ARG A 672 15.10 89.57 -13.76
N GLU A 673 15.14 88.26 -13.98
CA GLU A 673 15.30 87.60 -15.27
C GLU A 673 13.99 87.61 -16.08
N ALA A 674 12.91 88.15 -15.51
CA ALA A 674 11.65 88.27 -16.21
C ALA A 674 11.78 89.16 -17.44
N SER A 675 11.47 88.61 -18.62
CA SER A 675 11.54 89.34 -19.89
C SER A 675 10.47 88.85 -20.86
N PHE A 676 10.00 89.74 -21.74
CA PHE A 676 9.16 89.33 -22.86
C PHE A 676 10.04 88.65 -23.92
N GLN A 677 10.11 87.32 -23.88
CA GLN A 677 10.83 86.53 -24.87
C GLN A 677 10.05 86.47 -26.19
N LEU A 678 10.68 86.92 -27.27
CA LEU A 678 10.15 86.80 -28.63
C LEU A 678 10.31 85.38 -29.16
N CYS A 679 9.39 84.94 -30.01
CA CYS A 679 9.40 83.60 -30.61
C CYS A 679 9.29 83.67 -32.13
N ASN A 680 9.90 82.70 -32.81
CA ASN A 680 9.83 82.61 -34.26
C ASN A 680 8.38 82.39 -34.73
N GLY A 681 7.99 83.12 -35.77
CA GLY A 681 6.64 83.06 -36.34
C GLY A 681 5.59 83.90 -35.61
N VAL A 682 5.92 84.51 -34.46
CA VAL A 682 4.99 85.33 -33.70
C VAL A 682 5.23 86.82 -33.99
N ALA A 683 4.16 87.56 -34.30
CA ALA A 683 4.22 88.98 -34.54
C ALA A 683 3.43 89.77 -33.50
N ILE A 684 4.10 90.65 -32.76
CA ILE A 684 3.50 91.44 -31.68
C ILE A 684 3.36 92.90 -32.14
N TYR A 685 2.13 93.41 -32.13
CA TYR A 685 1.77 94.75 -32.58
C TYR A 685 1.15 95.57 -31.44
N GLY A 686 1.79 96.67 -31.06
CA GLY A 686 1.26 97.66 -30.12
C GLY A 686 0.56 98.83 -30.83
N GLY A 687 -0.18 99.61 -30.05
CA GLY A 687 -0.84 100.84 -30.49
C GLY A 687 -2.29 100.67 -30.97
N PHE A 688 -3.03 99.77 -30.33
CA PHE A 688 -4.48 99.63 -30.47
C PHE A 688 -5.20 100.26 -29.27
N GLU A 689 -6.48 100.62 -29.42
CA GLU A 689 -7.31 101.19 -28.35
C GLU A 689 -7.89 100.16 -27.38
N GLY A 690 -7.91 98.87 -27.75
CA GLY A 690 -8.55 97.82 -26.94
C GLY A 690 -10.08 97.84 -26.91
N GLN A 691 -10.75 98.63 -27.76
CA GLN A 691 -12.22 98.74 -27.76
C GLN A 691 -12.89 97.53 -28.46
N PRO A 692 -13.84 96.83 -27.80
CA PRO A 692 -14.66 95.81 -28.44
C PRO A 692 -15.39 96.34 -29.69
N GLY A 693 -15.36 95.57 -30.77
CA GLY A 693 -15.91 95.94 -32.08
C GLY A 693 -14.88 96.45 -33.10
N THR A 694 -13.60 96.55 -32.73
CA THR A 694 -12.48 96.92 -33.62
C THR A 694 -11.57 95.74 -33.99
N GLU A 695 -11.92 94.53 -33.56
CA GLU A 695 -11.15 93.30 -33.78
C GLU A 695 -10.91 93.02 -35.28
N GLY A 696 -9.70 92.59 -35.62
CA GLY A 696 -9.33 92.18 -36.99
C GLY A 696 -9.11 93.33 -37.98
N ASP A 697 -9.32 94.59 -37.60
CA ASP A 697 -8.98 95.76 -38.42
C ASP A 697 -7.61 96.34 -38.04
N PHE A 698 -6.56 95.92 -38.75
CA PHE A 698 -5.20 96.43 -38.51
C PHE A 698 -5.09 97.95 -38.77
N SER A 699 -6.01 98.54 -39.55
CA SER A 699 -6.01 99.99 -39.81
C SER A 699 -6.48 100.84 -38.63
N SER A 700 -7.09 100.21 -37.60
CA SER A 700 -7.42 100.86 -36.32
C SER A 700 -6.18 101.26 -35.51
N ARG A 701 -5.02 100.64 -35.81
CA ARG A 701 -3.74 100.89 -35.15
C ARG A 701 -3.27 102.33 -35.35
N ASN A 702 -3.02 103.04 -34.25
CA ASN A 702 -2.54 104.42 -34.27
C ASN A 702 -1.49 104.69 -33.18
N LEU A 703 -0.22 104.54 -33.57
CA LEU A 703 0.97 104.70 -32.71
C LEU A 703 1.14 106.10 -32.09
N SER A 704 0.43 107.10 -32.60
CA SER A 704 0.49 108.47 -32.07
C SER A 704 -0.56 108.76 -31.00
N LEU A 705 -1.60 107.91 -30.92
CA LEU A 705 -2.74 108.10 -30.03
C LEU A 705 -2.78 107.03 -28.94
N TYR A 706 -2.50 105.78 -29.30
CA TYR A 706 -2.52 104.62 -28.43
C TYR A 706 -1.07 104.15 -28.19
N VAL A 707 -0.61 104.22 -26.95
CA VAL A 707 0.78 103.94 -26.59
C VAL A 707 0.85 102.67 -25.75
N SER A 708 1.38 101.60 -26.33
CA SER A 708 1.67 100.36 -25.60
C SER A 708 3.10 100.40 -25.06
N THR A 709 3.25 100.24 -23.74
CA THR A 709 4.54 100.35 -23.05
C THR A 709 4.93 99.00 -22.43
N LEU A 710 6.11 98.49 -22.78
CA LEU A 710 6.76 97.37 -22.12
C LEU A 710 7.72 97.94 -21.07
N SER A 711 7.55 97.57 -19.80
CA SER A 711 8.32 98.14 -18.69
C SER A 711 9.02 97.08 -17.85
N GLY A 712 10.29 97.33 -17.53
CA GLY A 712 11.07 96.52 -16.58
C GLY A 712 10.86 96.89 -15.11
N ASP A 713 10.10 97.95 -14.82
CA ASP A 713 9.69 98.35 -13.47
C ASP A 713 8.61 97.39 -12.93
N ARG A 714 9.02 96.43 -12.09
CA ARG A 714 8.18 95.28 -11.70
C ARG A 714 7.21 95.60 -10.57
N ASP A 715 7.56 96.53 -9.70
CA ASP A 715 6.80 96.97 -8.54
C ASP A 715 6.17 98.36 -8.71
N GLN A 716 6.38 98.98 -9.87
CA GLN A 716 5.75 100.24 -10.33
C GLN A 716 6.06 101.44 -9.44
N ASP A 717 7.23 101.44 -8.79
CA ASP A 717 7.64 102.49 -7.86
C ASP A 717 8.48 103.60 -8.51
N ASP A 718 8.94 103.39 -9.74
CA ASP A 718 9.87 104.27 -10.46
C ASP A 718 9.19 105.35 -11.34
N GLY A 719 7.87 105.26 -11.51
CA GLY A 719 7.06 106.22 -12.28
C GLY A 719 7.36 106.22 -13.80
N PRO A 720 6.49 106.80 -14.65
CA PRO A 720 6.66 106.74 -16.10
C PRO A 720 7.90 107.54 -16.53
N VAL A 721 8.97 106.82 -16.87
CA VAL A 721 10.28 107.40 -17.22
C VAL A 721 10.23 108.03 -18.62
N LEU A 722 9.68 109.24 -18.70
CA LEU A 722 9.80 110.09 -19.90
C LEU A 722 10.55 111.41 -19.67
N GLU A 723 10.91 111.76 -18.43
CA GLU A 723 11.76 112.93 -18.17
C GLU A 723 12.79 112.71 -17.05
N ASN A 724 14.05 112.60 -17.49
CA ASN A 724 15.32 112.77 -16.79
C ASN A 724 15.25 113.46 -15.38
N ARG A 725 14.99 112.69 -14.31
CA ARG A 725 15.23 113.03 -12.90
C ARG A 725 15.73 111.80 -12.12
N GLY A 726 16.60 112.03 -11.13
CA GLY A 726 17.45 111.04 -10.43
C GLY A 726 16.75 110.03 -9.50
N PRO A 727 17.53 109.31 -8.69
CA PRO A 727 17.57 107.84 -8.63
C PRO A 727 16.31 107.25 -8.00
N ALA A 728 15.47 106.67 -8.86
CA ALA A 728 14.87 105.36 -8.64
C ALA A 728 15.92 104.40 -8.03
N THR A 729 15.53 103.50 -7.13
CA THR A 729 16.42 102.42 -6.67
C THR A 729 16.40 101.33 -7.73
N PRO A 730 17.26 101.37 -8.77
CA PRO A 730 17.03 100.62 -10.00
C PRO A 730 17.26 99.11 -9.83
N ASN A 731 17.62 98.68 -8.63
CA ASN A 731 18.18 97.37 -8.35
C ASN A 731 17.14 96.24 -8.36
N ASP A 732 15.85 96.54 -8.48
CA ASP A 732 14.76 95.54 -8.48
C ASP A 732 14.09 95.37 -9.86
N ASN A 733 14.46 96.22 -10.84
CA ASN A 733 13.93 96.16 -12.21
C ASN A 733 14.50 94.97 -12.99
N ALA A 734 13.73 94.52 -13.98
CA ALA A 734 14.12 93.46 -14.91
C ALA A 734 15.46 93.79 -15.59
N TYR A 735 16.33 92.78 -15.74
CA TYR A 735 17.60 92.94 -16.44
C TYR A 735 17.38 93.31 -17.91
N HIS A 736 16.44 92.63 -18.57
CA HIS A 736 16.03 92.88 -19.95
C HIS A 736 14.52 92.97 -20.01
N VAL A 737 13.96 94.06 -20.54
CA VAL A 737 12.50 94.14 -20.72
C VAL A 737 12.03 93.17 -21.80
N VAL A 738 12.80 93.07 -22.89
CA VAL A 738 12.51 92.19 -24.03
C VAL A 738 13.74 91.36 -24.38
N SER A 739 13.55 90.08 -24.71
CA SER A 739 14.61 89.24 -25.27
C SER A 739 14.23 88.78 -26.67
N GLY A 740 15.08 89.11 -27.65
CA GLY A 740 15.00 88.57 -29.00
C GLY A 740 16.01 87.45 -29.26
N SER A 741 16.53 86.83 -28.20
CA SER A 741 17.56 85.79 -28.29
C SER A 741 17.05 84.52 -29.00
N ASN A 742 17.91 83.88 -29.79
CA ASN A 742 17.63 82.68 -30.59
C ASN A 742 16.43 82.79 -31.57
N THR A 743 16.07 84.01 -31.98
CA THR A 743 15.01 84.26 -32.95
C THR A 743 15.53 84.50 -34.38
N ASN A 744 14.62 84.49 -35.35
CA ASN A 744 14.83 84.84 -36.74
C ASN A 744 13.87 85.96 -37.18
N ALA A 745 13.95 86.40 -38.43
CA ALA A 745 13.19 87.54 -38.95
C ALA A 745 11.65 87.37 -38.91
N THR A 746 11.15 86.17 -38.58
CA THR A 746 9.71 85.93 -38.39
C THR A 746 9.22 86.28 -36.98
N ALA A 747 10.12 86.52 -36.01
CA ALA A 747 9.78 87.11 -34.73
C ALA A 747 9.68 88.64 -34.88
N ILE A 748 8.48 89.20 -34.76
CA ILE A 748 8.22 90.63 -35.02
C ILE A 748 7.80 91.34 -33.73
N LEU A 749 8.42 92.49 -33.45
CA LEU A 749 7.97 93.42 -32.42
C LEU A 749 7.80 94.81 -33.02
N ASP A 750 6.57 95.33 -33.00
CA ASP A 750 6.24 96.58 -33.68
C ASP A 750 5.33 97.50 -32.83
N GLY A 751 5.76 98.76 -32.62
CA GLY A 751 4.92 99.82 -32.07
C GLY A 751 4.88 99.94 -30.55
N PHE A 752 5.98 99.63 -29.86
CA PHE A 752 6.07 99.69 -28.40
C PHE A 752 7.07 100.74 -27.92
N THR A 753 6.79 101.32 -26.76
CA THR A 753 7.82 101.97 -25.94
C THR A 753 8.40 100.93 -24.98
N VAL A 754 9.72 100.77 -24.93
CA VAL A 754 10.43 99.85 -24.05
C VAL A 754 11.23 100.66 -23.03
N THR A 755 10.94 100.49 -21.74
CA THR A 755 11.48 101.34 -20.68
C THR A 755 11.81 100.59 -19.38
N ALA A 756 12.52 101.28 -18.49
CA ALA A 756 12.84 100.84 -17.13
C ALA A 756 13.63 99.52 -16.99
N GLY A 757 14.24 99.01 -18.07
CA GLY A 757 15.16 97.88 -17.97
C GLY A 757 16.50 98.26 -17.38
N ASN A 758 17.04 97.43 -16.48
CA ASN A 758 18.28 97.70 -15.75
C ASN A 758 19.25 96.50 -15.71
N ALA A 759 20.08 96.37 -16.75
CA ALA A 759 21.05 95.29 -16.91
C ALA A 759 22.32 95.52 -16.05
N ARG A 760 22.23 95.25 -14.74
CA ARG A 760 23.36 95.30 -13.77
C ARG A 760 23.75 93.94 -13.18
N GLY A 761 23.41 92.85 -13.87
CA GLY A 761 23.78 91.50 -13.46
C GLY A 761 25.19 91.12 -13.89
N THR A 762 25.46 89.82 -14.02
CA THR A 762 26.70 89.29 -14.60
C THR A 762 26.43 88.56 -15.92
N GLY A 763 27.46 88.26 -16.70
CA GLY A 763 27.29 87.53 -17.96
C GLY A 763 26.48 88.32 -18.98
N LEU A 764 25.39 87.74 -19.52
CA LEU A 764 24.51 88.47 -20.44
C LEU A 764 23.63 89.53 -19.73
N ASN A 765 23.41 89.38 -18.42
CA ASN A 765 22.56 90.26 -17.60
C ASN A 765 23.19 91.64 -17.33
N GLU A 766 24.41 91.91 -17.82
CA GLU A 766 25.07 93.23 -17.76
C GLU A 766 24.82 94.10 -19.01
N ALA A 767 24.14 93.59 -20.04
CA ALA A 767 23.99 94.26 -21.34
C ALA A 767 22.54 94.28 -21.83
N GLY A 768 22.10 95.32 -22.54
CA GLY A 768 20.78 95.31 -23.18
C GLY A 768 19.61 95.51 -22.22
N GLY A 769 19.62 96.57 -21.41
CA GLY A 769 18.56 96.88 -20.43
C GLY A 769 17.16 96.87 -21.04
N GLY A 770 16.96 97.58 -22.15
CA GLY A 770 15.69 97.54 -22.88
C GLY A 770 15.48 96.23 -23.64
N MET A 771 16.46 95.82 -24.46
CA MET A 771 16.40 94.56 -25.19
C MET A 771 17.75 93.85 -25.30
N LEU A 772 17.75 92.54 -25.07
CA LEU A 772 18.90 91.67 -25.33
C LEU A 772 18.62 90.79 -26.56
N ASN A 773 19.55 90.77 -27.52
CA ASN A 773 19.57 89.81 -28.62
C ASN A 773 20.86 88.99 -28.55
N PHE A 774 20.73 87.69 -28.26
CA PHE A 774 21.81 86.71 -28.32
C PHE A 774 21.51 85.65 -29.39
N ASN A 775 22.36 85.52 -30.41
CA ASN A 775 22.14 84.67 -31.61
C ASN A 775 20.77 84.85 -32.29
N GLY A 776 20.17 86.04 -32.19
CA GLY A 776 18.85 86.36 -32.72
C GLY A 776 18.88 87.28 -33.94
N SER A 777 17.82 87.27 -34.74
CA SER A 777 17.61 88.21 -35.85
C SER A 777 16.14 88.65 -35.98
N PRO A 778 15.51 89.16 -34.89
CA PRO A 778 14.11 89.57 -34.94
C PRO A 778 13.90 90.82 -35.81
N SER A 779 12.66 91.01 -36.27
CA SER A 779 12.24 92.20 -37.00
C SER A 779 11.56 93.22 -36.08
N LEU A 780 12.22 94.37 -35.92
CA LEU A 780 11.85 95.40 -34.95
C LEU A 780 11.41 96.67 -35.69
N ALA A 781 10.20 97.15 -35.41
CA ALA A 781 9.65 98.34 -36.08
C ALA A 781 8.97 99.31 -35.11
N ASN A 782 9.06 100.61 -35.40
CA ASN A 782 8.36 101.67 -34.64
C ASN A 782 8.54 101.58 -33.12
N LEU A 783 9.75 101.21 -32.65
CA LEU A 783 10.04 101.06 -31.22
C LEU A 783 10.68 102.32 -30.64
N VAL A 784 10.36 102.63 -29.38
CA VAL A 784 11.03 103.68 -28.62
C VAL A 784 11.70 103.05 -27.40
N PHE A 785 13.02 102.99 -27.38
CA PHE A 785 13.80 102.58 -26.21
C PHE A 785 14.11 103.82 -25.37
N ALA A 786 13.42 103.97 -24.23
CA ALA A 786 13.55 105.12 -23.35
C ALA A 786 13.97 104.72 -21.94
N GLY A 787 14.85 105.48 -21.29
CA GLY A 787 15.11 105.32 -19.85
C GLY A 787 15.77 104.01 -19.39
N ASN A 788 16.26 103.16 -20.30
CA ASN A 788 16.91 101.88 -19.98
C ASN A 788 18.41 102.02 -19.65
N THR A 789 18.91 101.21 -18.72
CA THR A 789 20.30 101.26 -18.23
C THR A 789 21.00 99.91 -18.33
N ALA A 790 22.32 99.93 -18.56
CA ALA A 790 23.17 98.73 -18.53
C ALA A 790 24.57 99.07 -17.97
N ASP A 791 25.15 98.18 -17.17
CA ASP A 791 26.51 98.37 -16.64
C ASP A 791 27.59 98.00 -17.67
N GLY A 792 27.31 97.02 -18.53
CA GLY A 792 28.14 96.63 -19.66
C GLY A 792 27.78 97.37 -20.94
N SER A 793 27.10 96.68 -21.86
CA SER A 793 26.86 97.16 -23.23
C SER A 793 25.39 97.47 -23.52
N GLY A 794 25.12 98.67 -24.02
CA GLY A 794 23.88 99.04 -24.70
C GLY A 794 22.65 99.09 -23.80
N GLY A 795 22.48 100.16 -23.02
CA GLY A 795 21.31 100.34 -22.15
C GLY A 795 19.97 100.18 -22.87
N GLY A 796 19.83 100.68 -24.10
CA GLY A 796 18.62 100.50 -24.90
C GLY A 796 18.51 99.12 -25.56
N MET A 797 19.57 98.64 -26.19
CA MET A 797 19.61 97.32 -26.86
C MET A 797 21.05 96.82 -26.97
N ALA A 798 21.26 95.51 -26.75
CA ALA A 798 22.53 94.83 -26.99
C ALA A 798 22.38 93.65 -27.95
N ASN A 799 23.35 93.48 -28.86
CA ASN A 799 23.33 92.45 -29.90
C ASN A 799 24.64 91.63 -29.86
N PHE A 800 24.54 90.33 -29.55
CA PHE A 800 25.65 89.39 -29.52
C PHE A 800 25.39 88.26 -30.51
N GLY A 801 26.26 88.06 -31.51
CA GLY A 801 26.03 87.06 -32.57
C GLY A 801 24.71 87.27 -33.35
N SER A 802 24.15 88.47 -33.29
CA SER A 802 22.76 88.77 -33.66
C SER A 802 22.68 89.80 -34.80
N SER A 803 21.59 89.76 -35.57
CA SER A 803 21.35 90.66 -36.71
C SER A 803 19.88 91.10 -36.82
N PRO A 804 19.31 91.80 -35.81
CA PRO A 804 17.95 92.31 -35.89
C PRO A 804 17.79 93.34 -37.02
N SER A 805 16.62 93.39 -37.64
CA SER A 805 16.27 94.47 -38.58
C SER A 805 15.55 95.59 -37.83
N LEU A 806 16.02 96.84 -37.93
CA LEU A 806 15.41 97.99 -37.27
C LEU A 806 14.77 98.93 -38.30
N LEU A 807 13.50 99.25 -38.10
CA LEU A 807 12.74 100.22 -38.91
C LEU A 807 12.05 101.24 -38.02
N ASN A 808 12.38 102.53 -38.14
CA ASN A 808 11.76 103.59 -37.34
C ASN A 808 11.90 103.42 -35.82
N CYS A 809 13.04 102.90 -35.35
CA CYS A 809 13.33 102.76 -33.92
C CYS A 809 14.08 103.98 -33.38
N ILE A 810 13.70 104.44 -32.18
CA ILE A 810 14.27 105.60 -31.49
C ILE A 810 14.92 105.13 -30.18
N PHE A 811 16.12 105.60 -29.89
CA PHE A 811 16.81 105.37 -28.62
C PHE A 811 17.03 106.71 -27.91
N SER A 812 16.45 106.89 -26.72
CA SER A 812 16.48 108.17 -25.99
C SER A 812 16.68 107.98 -24.50
N GLY A 813 17.62 108.70 -23.89
CA GLY A 813 17.80 108.66 -22.43
C GLY A 813 18.34 107.33 -21.87
N SER A 814 18.88 106.44 -22.71
CA SER A 814 19.54 105.21 -22.26
C SER A 814 21.04 105.44 -22.00
N CYS A 815 21.57 104.91 -20.90
CA CYS A 815 22.99 105.09 -20.54
C CYS A 815 23.73 103.75 -20.31
N ASN A 816 25.03 103.74 -20.63
CA ASN A 816 25.96 102.70 -20.18
C ASN A 816 26.74 103.23 -18.98
N GLY A 817 27.01 102.37 -17.99
CA GLY A 817 27.72 102.71 -16.74
C GLY A 817 29.17 103.20 -16.87
N TRP A 818 29.72 103.33 -18.08
CA TRP A 818 31.10 103.78 -18.32
C TRP A 818 31.14 105.21 -18.88
N PRO A 819 31.93 106.14 -18.30
CA PRO A 819 32.04 107.49 -18.81
C PRO A 819 32.67 107.51 -20.21
N LEU A 820 31.91 108.05 -21.17
CA LEU A 820 32.26 108.40 -22.56
C LEU A 820 33.76 108.66 -22.82
N TRP A 821 34.48 107.64 -23.30
CA TRP A 821 35.67 107.83 -24.14
C TRP A 821 35.53 106.95 -25.39
N TRP A 822 35.19 107.63 -26.49
CA TRP A 822 35.32 107.23 -27.91
C TRP A 822 34.07 106.75 -28.67
N THR A 823 33.61 107.67 -29.53
CA THR A 823 33.00 107.54 -30.88
C THR A 823 31.66 106.80 -31.02
N ARG A 824 30.53 107.48 -31.29
CA ARG A 824 30.02 107.96 -32.61
C ARG A 824 30.14 106.92 -33.73
N ALA A 825 29.06 106.24 -34.08
CA ALA A 825 28.08 106.63 -35.12
C ALA A 825 26.81 105.80 -34.93
#